data_AF-A0A0W0S6P0-F1
#
_entry.id   AF-A0A0W0S6P0-F1
#
_cell.length_a   1.000
_cell.length_b   1.000
_cell.length_c   1.000
_cell.angle_alpha   90.00
_cell.angle_beta   90.00
_cell.angle_gamma   90.00
#
_symmetry.space_group_name_H-M   'P 1'
#
loop_
_entity.id
_entity.type
_entity.pdbx_description
1 polymer ?
#
loop_
_entity_poly.entity_id
_entity_poly.type
_entity_poly.pdbx_seq_one_letter_code
_entity_poly.pdbx_strand_id
1 'polypeptide(L)'
;MKRFLLKALRILVKILYISCLFIILFAGMALFLLETKSGIRSLIQFSHLYLPGTLKVQQIEGSLLNHFVLSGVEYQNKSSQLKIEQLDVQWQPHSLRESQLITAQWHGMQWNKAQDKVMASEKGTITATGVLPNMQIKLHTQLTTEPKDHWLIDAKIRGTLPWQWTFAANLTQPKEASSQHACLYTSLSAMGEINAKNRGNLQLTIHPGFYQPPNNEAIPRLQFKGGSLKVILSPEQLKGTGILVIDENKNLKLEFKLPKFFLDAGLKDDQPISSELSLKVNSLDFLQKISPEINKLQGQLVASLKLSGTLHKKIIDSQLMLTKTSLSLPKIGLNLDAIEINVHGKERSWEASGSAVSSGHHLSLTGKGNLSSQFTGDFSLEGNNFPLVQTSEYKIHISPKLNLHVTPMTQTLSGTVLVPYAEIKPRSFHNSISIPDDVVYKRKEKPSPAFTLINNMDIDLEMGKKVAINVKGLKGHLDGTLHIKQSQQSSINAYGELSVRDGTYKAYGQDLAIQQGQLIFSGGPISNPSINVRAAKKINTTPTTFSSSSQLLDFNSTNLQNINYGETMTLGVEVTGRLTRPKIQLFSEPAVLSQADILSMLVLRRPANQANKAGGQLLLAAISSMNLGSNTNSLKLLEQLKQTAGIDFNVQTNTNYNQITNTSSDTTSLVVGKSLSKRLYLSYNIGLSQTDTNMLTLRYLLNRFFSIQISNSDTSSAIDFLYTSNKKIKKGKY
;
A
#
# COMPACT_ATOMS: atom_id res chain seq x y z
N MET A 1 50.63 81.94 -57.29
CA MET A 1 49.55 80.93 -57.52
C MET A 1 50.07 79.51 -57.84
N LYS A 2 50.90 79.29 -58.88
CA LYS A 2 51.36 77.95 -59.29
C LYS A 2 51.99 77.07 -58.18
N ARG A 3 52.78 77.66 -57.27
CA ARG A 3 53.41 76.94 -56.13
C ARG A 3 52.42 76.51 -55.02
N PHE A 4 51.29 77.20 -54.87
CA PHE A 4 50.28 76.89 -53.86
C PHE A 4 49.33 75.77 -54.35
N LEU A 5 48.97 75.83 -55.63
CA LEU A 5 48.17 74.80 -56.32
C LEU A 5 48.90 73.45 -56.40
N LEU A 6 50.22 73.45 -56.66
CA LEU A 6 51.04 72.23 -56.59
C LEU A 6 51.18 71.66 -55.17
N LYS A 7 51.21 72.51 -54.12
CA LYS A 7 51.25 72.06 -52.72
C LYS A 7 49.92 71.44 -52.30
N ALA A 8 48.79 72.07 -52.66
CA ALA A 8 47.45 71.56 -52.37
C ALA A 8 47.17 70.23 -53.10
N LEU A 9 47.56 70.11 -54.36
CA LEU A 9 47.44 68.87 -55.13
C LEU A 9 48.29 67.73 -54.52
N ARG A 10 49.52 68.01 -54.07
CA ARG A 10 50.36 67.03 -53.37
C ARG A 10 49.76 66.58 -52.03
N ILE A 11 49.08 67.46 -51.30
CA ILE A 11 48.41 67.11 -50.03
C ILE A 11 47.17 66.25 -50.31
N LEU A 12 46.36 66.61 -51.31
CA LEU A 12 45.16 65.86 -51.66
C LEU A 12 45.50 64.46 -52.21
N VAL A 13 46.56 64.33 -53.02
CA VAL A 13 47.08 63.03 -53.45
C VAL A 13 47.62 62.22 -52.27
N LYS A 14 48.30 62.84 -51.28
CA LYS A 14 48.73 62.17 -50.05
C LYS A 14 47.55 61.70 -49.19
N ILE A 15 46.49 62.50 -49.05
CA ILE A 15 45.29 62.11 -48.31
C ILE A 15 44.58 60.97 -49.03
N LEU A 16 44.40 61.05 -50.35
CA LEU A 16 43.82 59.97 -51.15
C LEU A 16 44.66 58.68 -51.03
N TYR A 17 45.99 58.80 -51.05
CA TYR A 17 46.90 57.67 -50.88
C TYR A 17 46.81 57.07 -49.47
N ILE A 18 46.73 57.91 -48.42
CA ILE A 18 46.56 57.46 -47.03
C ILE A 18 45.18 56.82 -46.83
N SER A 19 44.10 57.39 -47.37
CA SER A 19 42.77 56.81 -47.31
C SER A 19 42.69 55.50 -48.09
N CYS A 20 43.29 55.42 -49.27
CA CYS A 20 43.37 54.19 -50.05
C CYS A 20 44.21 53.14 -49.33
N LEU A 21 45.35 53.51 -48.74
CA LEU A 21 46.18 52.63 -47.91
C LEU A 21 45.41 52.15 -46.68
N PHE A 22 44.60 53.00 -46.05
CA PHE A 22 43.77 52.63 -44.91
C PHE A 22 42.64 51.68 -45.32
N ILE A 23 42.01 51.89 -46.49
CA ILE A 23 41.02 50.99 -47.06
C ILE A 23 41.65 49.65 -47.42
N ILE A 24 42.85 49.64 -48.02
CA ILE A 24 43.59 48.41 -48.36
C ILE A 24 44.03 47.69 -47.09
N LEU A 25 44.49 48.41 -46.06
CA LEU A 25 44.87 47.84 -44.76
C LEU A 25 43.63 47.29 -44.03
N PHE A 26 42.50 48.01 -44.09
CA PHE A 26 41.25 47.56 -43.51
C PHE A 26 40.66 46.38 -44.26
N ALA A 27 40.71 46.37 -45.59
CA ALA A 27 40.32 45.25 -46.43
C ALA A 27 41.25 44.05 -46.21
N GLY A 28 42.56 44.28 -46.11
CA GLY A 28 43.55 43.26 -45.78
C GLY A 28 43.37 42.70 -44.37
N MET A 29 43.01 43.54 -43.39
CA MET A 29 42.68 43.12 -42.03
C MET A 29 41.34 42.36 -42.00
N ALA A 30 40.35 42.79 -42.76
CA ALA A 30 39.08 42.07 -42.90
C ALA A 30 39.29 40.71 -43.57
N LEU A 31 40.04 40.65 -44.66
CA LEU A 31 40.44 39.40 -45.32
C LEU A 31 41.25 38.51 -44.38
N PHE A 32 42.21 39.06 -43.63
CA PHE A 32 42.95 38.32 -42.61
C PHE A 32 42.03 37.74 -41.53
N LEU A 33 41.07 38.53 -41.02
CA LEU A 33 40.13 38.09 -39.99
C LEU A 33 39.16 37.01 -40.51
N LEU A 34 38.79 37.07 -41.79
CA LEU A 34 37.81 36.17 -42.41
C LEU A 34 38.45 34.89 -42.99
N GLU A 35 39.68 34.96 -43.49
CA GLU A 35 40.31 33.89 -44.26
C GLU A 35 41.30 33.06 -43.45
N THR A 36 41.80 33.57 -42.30
CA THR A 36 42.83 32.89 -41.51
C THR A 36 42.31 32.27 -40.22
N LYS A 37 42.97 31.18 -39.79
CA LYS A 37 42.74 30.55 -38.46
C LYS A 37 42.98 31.54 -37.31
N SER A 38 44.01 32.38 -37.44
CA SER A 38 44.33 33.44 -36.47
C SER A 38 43.23 34.49 -36.41
N GLY A 39 42.59 34.79 -37.55
CA GLY A 39 41.46 35.69 -37.65
C GLY A 39 40.24 35.24 -36.84
N ILE A 40 39.83 33.97 -36.99
CA ILE A 40 38.75 33.37 -36.20
C ILE A 40 39.09 33.39 -34.70
N ARG A 41 40.34 33.09 -34.33
CA ARG A 41 40.79 33.17 -32.92
C ARG A 41 40.65 34.59 -32.37
N SER A 42 41.05 35.61 -33.13
CA SER A 42 40.86 37.02 -32.75
C SER A 42 39.37 37.38 -32.64
N LEU A 43 38.51 36.91 -33.54
CA LEU A 43 37.06 37.12 -33.46
C LEU A 43 36.44 36.49 -32.21
N ILE A 44 36.83 35.26 -31.86
CA ILE A 44 36.40 34.61 -30.61
C ILE A 44 36.90 35.40 -29.40
N GLN A 45 38.14 35.89 -29.42
CA GLN A 45 38.64 36.76 -28.37
C GLN A 45 37.83 38.04 -28.26
N PHE A 46 37.45 38.71 -29.35
CA PHE A 46 36.61 39.91 -29.32
C PHE A 46 35.14 39.64 -28.99
N SER A 47 34.69 38.37 -29.02
CA SER A 47 33.29 38.02 -28.75
C SER A 47 32.80 38.43 -27.35
N HIS A 48 33.70 38.58 -26.37
CA HIS A 48 33.36 39.07 -25.02
C HIS A 48 32.76 40.48 -25.01
N LEU A 49 32.98 41.28 -26.07
CA LEU A 49 32.40 42.63 -26.19
C LEU A 49 30.90 42.59 -26.51
N TYR A 50 30.39 41.49 -27.05
CA TYR A 50 29.02 41.36 -27.56
C TYR A 50 28.24 40.20 -26.92
N LEU A 51 28.93 39.16 -26.42
CA LEU A 51 28.31 38.01 -25.76
C LEU A 51 28.33 38.17 -24.24
N PRO A 52 27.21 37.97 -23.53
CA PRO A 52 27.17 37.98 -22.07
C PRO A 52 27.78 36.70 -21.50
N GLY A 53 29.12 36.62 -21.36
CA GLY A 53 29.80 35.46 -20.78
C GLY A 53 31.25 35.29 -21.27
N THR A 54 31.85 34.15 -20.95
CA THR A 54 33.17 33.76 -21.47
C THR A 54 33.02 32.61 -22.46
N LEU A 55 33.58 32.78 -23.66
CA LEU A 55 33.65 31.75 -24.71
C LEU A 55 35.11 31.30 -24.86
N LYS A 56 35.35 30.00 -24.70
CA LYS A 56 36.65 29.36 -24.91
C LYS A 56 36.52 28.30 -26.00
N VAL A 57 37.54 28.19 -26.84
CA VAL A 57 37.62 27.17 -27.90
C VAL A 57 39.03 26.59 -27.87
N GLN A 58 39.16 25.27 -27.81
CA GLN A 58 40.47 24.60 -27.71
C GLN A 58 41.19 24.57 -29.06
N GLN A 59 40.49 24.17 -30.13
CA GLN A 59 41.07 24.03 -31.46
C GLN A 59 40.14 24.64 -32.52
N ILE A 60 40.76 25.23 -33.56
CA ILE A 60 40.07 25.91 -34.66
C ILE A 60 40.71 25.43 -35.97
N GLU A 61 39.88 24.93 -36.87
CA GLU A 61 40.27 24.54 -38.22
C GLU A 61 39.41 25.25 -39.28
N GLY A 62 39.95 25.43 -40.48
CA GLY A 62 39.25 26.08 -41.59
C GLY A 62 39.31 27.62 -41.58
N SER A 63 38.36 28.25 -42.28
CA SER A 63 38.25 29.70 -42.47
C SER A 63 36.80 30.17 -42.37
N LEU A 64 36.60 31.42 -41.98
CA LEU A 64 35.27 32.00 -41.82
C LEU A 64 34.58 32.24 -43.17
N LEU A 65 35.29 32.19 -44.30
CA LEU A 65 34.70 32.39 -45.63
C LEU A 65 34.05 31.15 -46.22
N ASN A 66 34.37 29.96 -45.72
CA ASN A 66 33.91 28.69 -46.32
C ASN A 66 33.39 27.73 -45.25
N HIS A 67 34.30 27.04 -44.58
CA HIS A 67 33.97 26.01 -43.61
C HIS A 67 35.00 26.08 -42.50
N PHE A 68 34.51 26.00 -41.26
CA PHE A 68 35.35 25.98 -40.09
C PHE A 68 34.82 24.99 -39.06
N VAL A 69 35.75 24.40 -38.31
CA VAL A 69 35.46 23.45 -37.24
C VAL A 69 36.05 23.99 -35.94
N LEU A 70 35.22 24.03 -34.89
CA LEU A 70 35.63 24.40 -33.54
C LEU A 70 35.55 23.17 -32.65
N SER A 71 36.65 22.80 -32.00
CA SER A 71 36.68 21.68 -31.05
C SER A 71 36.88 22.18 -29.62
N GLY A 72 36.20 21.55 -28.67
CA GLY A 72 36.22 21.91 -27.25
C GLY A 72 35.69 23.31 -27.00
N VAL A 73 34.50 23.62 -27.53
CA VAL A 73 33.82 24.90 -27.31
C VAL A 73 33.20 24.90 -25.91
N GLU A 74 33.59 25.83 -25.06
CA GLU A 74 33.01 26.04 -23.74
C GLU A 74 32.50 27.47 -23.62
N TYR A 75 31.22 27.61 -23.29
CA TYR A 75 30.59 28.90 -23.02
C TYR A 75 30.03 28.93 -21.60
N GLN A 76 30.36 29.97 -20.85
CA GLN A 76 29.91 30.12 -19.47
C GLN A 76 29.34 31.51 -19.21
N ASN A 77 28.15 31.56 -18.62
CA ASN A 77 27.51 32.78 -18.12
C ASN A 77 27.05 32.56 -16.66
N LYS A 78 26.55 33.62 -16.00
CA LYS A 78 26.08 33.64 -14.60
C LYS A 78 25.10 32.52 -14.23
N SER A 79 24.37 31.95 -15.19
CA SER A 79 23.30 30.97 -14.93
C SER A 79 23.45 29.63 -15.67
N SER A 80 24.46 29.44 -16.53
CA SER A 80 24.56 28.26 -17.39
C SER A 80 25.97 28.04 -17.95
N GLN A 81 26.33 26.77 -18.15
CA GLN A 81 27.54 26.33 -18.83
C GLN A 81 27.17 25.42 -20.01
N LEU A 82 27.67 25.74 -21.20
CA LEU A 82 27.51 24.97 -22.42
C LEU A 82 28.87 24.44 -22.83
N LYS A 83 28.97 23.15 -23.13
CA LYS A 83 30.14 22.51 -23.72
C LYS A 83 29.74 21.86 -25.04
N ILE A 84 30.58 21.94 -26.05
CA ILE A 84 30.40 21.26 -27.32
C ILE A 84 31.76 20.64 -27.69
N GLU A 85 31.80 19.32 -27.85
CA GLU A 85 33.04 18.62 -28.23
C GLU A 85 33.53 19.06 -29.61
N GLN A 86 32.62 19.13 -30.58
CA GLN A 86 32.93 19.58 -31.93
C GLN A 86 31.74 20.32 -32.57
N LEU A 87 32.01 21.45 -33.21
CA LEU A 87 31.05 22.26 -33.96
C LEU A 87 31.60 22.51 -35.37
N ASP A 88 30.94 21.94 -36.37
CA ASP A 88 31.22 22.11 -37.79
C ASP A 88 30.25 23.14 -38.38
N VAL A 89 30.76 24.21 -38.99
CA VAL A 89 29.95 25.25 -39.62
C VAL A 89 30.35 25.42 -41.08
N GLN A 90 29.35 25.41 -41.96
CA GLN A 90 29.48 25.58 -43.41
C GLN A 90 28.61 26.75 -43.88
N TRP A 91 29.23 27.76 -44.49
CA TRP A 91 28.55 28.95 -45.04
C TRP A 91 29.41 29.71 -46.07
N GLN A 92 28.79 30.57 -46.89
CA GLN A 92 29.45 31.28 -47.99
C GLN A 92 29.09 32.77 -47.99
N PRO A 93 29.86 33.63 -47.31
CA PRO A 93 29.52 35.04 -47.08
C PRO A 93 29.32 35.90 -48.34
N HIS A 94 29.92 35.54 -49.48
CA HIS A 94 29.78 36.29 -50.73
C HIS A 94 28.38 36.19 -51.35
N SER A 95 27.60 35.19 -50.93
CA SER A 95 26.25 34.92 -51.43
C SER A 95 25.16 35.47 -50.52
N LEU A 96 25.47 36.32 -49.53
CA LEU A 96 24.52 36.92 -48.56
C LEU A 96 23.37 37.73 -49.21
N ARG A 97 23.46 38.04 -50.51
CA ARG A 97 22.41 38.69 -51.32
C ARG A 97 21.41 37.71 -51.95
N GLU A 98 21.75 36.42 -52.03
CA GLU A 98 20.94 35.35 -52.60
C GLU A 98 20.54 34.39 -51.46
N SER A 99 19.37 33.77 -51.50
CA SER A 99 18.85 32.94 -50.39
C SER A 99 19.78 31.75 -50.05
N GLN A 100 20.75 31.94 -49.15
CA GLN A 100 21.81 30.97 -48.91
C GLN A 100 21.48 30.01 -47.77
N LEU A 101 22.01 28.78 -47.84
CA LEU A 101 22.00 27.77 -46.78
C LEU A 101 23.26 27.89 -45.91
N ILE A 102 23.06 28.10 -44.62
CA ILE A 102 24.07 27.98 -43.55
C ILE A 102 23.77 26.68 -42.82
N THR A 103 24.75 25.80 -42.67
CA THR A 103 24.59 24.54 -41.92
C THR A 103 25.58 24.53 -40.77
N ALA A 104 25.10 24.26 -39.56
CA ALA A 104 25.91 24.04 -38.38
C ALA A 104 25.58 22.67 -37.79
N GLN A 105 26.58 21.79 -37.68
CA GLN A 105 26.47 20.47 -37.08
C GLN A 105 27.29 20.41 -35.82
N TRP A 106 26.77 19.77 -34.77
CA TRP A 106 27.55 19.56 -33.54
C TRP A 106 27.59 18.10 -33.14
N HIS A 107 28.64 17.77 -32.38
CA HIS A 107 28.82 16.50 -31.69
C HIS A 107 29.13 16.76 -30.21
N GLY A 108 28.56 15.95 -29.33
CA GLY A 108 28.86 15.98 -27.89
C GLY A 108 28.52 17.31 -27.22
N MET A 109 27.31 17.84 -27.44
CA MET A 109 26.86 19.05 -26.75
C MET A 109 26.32 18.71 -25.36
N GLN A 110 26.77 19.43 -24.34
CA GLN A 110 26.32 19.30 -22.95
C GLN A 110 25.93 20.66 -22.41
N TRP A 111 24.76 20.74 -21.79
CA TRP A 111 24.25 21.96 -21.17
C TRP A 111 23.95 21.70 -19.69
N ASN A 112 24.66 22.45 -18.84
CA ASN A 112 24.53 22.39 -17.39
C ASN A 112 23.90 23.68 -16.89
N LYS A 113 22.80 23.54 -16.14
CA LYS A 113 22.19 24.63 -15.37
C LYS A 113 22.61 24.50 -13.91
N ALA A 114 22.63 25.60 -13.16
CA ALA A 114 23.14 25.69 -11.77
C ALA A 114 22.47 24.78 -10.70
N GLN A 115 21.65 23.79 -11.09
CA GLN A 115 20.93 22.84 -10.23
C GLN A 115 21.13 21.38 -10.70
N ASP A 116 22.36 21.01 -11.08
CA ASP A 116 22.84 19.64 -11.37
C ASP A 116 22.13 18.81 -12.45
N LYS A 117 21.19 19.38 -13.21
CA LYS A 117 20.58 18.70 -14.36
C LYS A 117 21.42 18.90 -15.62
N VAL A 118 22.03 17.82 -16.09
CA VAL A 118 22.77 17.76 -17.36
C VAL A 118 21.79 17.40 -18.48
N MET A 119 21.71 18.25 -19.50
CA MET A 119 21.09 17.89 -20.78
C MET A 119 22.20 17.68 -21.81
N ALA A 120 22.20 16.52 -22.48
CA ALA A 120 23.21 16.21 -23.49
C ALA A 120 22.55 16.05 -24.86
N SER A 121 23.25 16.41 -25.91
CA SER A 121 22.89 16.10 -27.28
C SER A 121 24.09 15.47 -27.96
N GLU A 122 23.96 14.19 -28.32
CA GLU A 122 25.06 13.45 -28.95
C GLU A 122 25.40 14.03 -30.32
N LYS A 123 24.38 14.30 -31.14
CA LYS A 123 24.52 14.94 -32.46
C LYS A 123 23.29 15.79 -32.76
N GLY A 124 23.51 16.87 -33.49
CA GLY A 124 22.43 17.66 -34.06
C GLY A 124 22.90 18.54 -35.22
N THR A 125 21.93 19.09 -35.94
CA THR A 125 22.12 19.92 -37.13
C THR A 125 21.13 21.07 -37.10
N ILE A 126 21.64 22.29 -37.29
CA ILE A 126 20.86 23.49 -37.53
C ILE A 126 21.16 23.95 -38.95
N THR A 127 20.11 24.19 -39.73
CA THR A 127 20.21 24.80 -41.06
C THR A 127 19.45 26.11 -41.06
N ALA A 128 20.08 27.20 -41.49
CA ALA A 128 19.44 28.50 -41.67
C ALA A 128 19.47 28.88 -43.16
N THR A 129 18.35 29.37 -43.68
CA THR A 129 18.15 29.72 -45.09
C THR A 129 17.42 31.05 -45.21
N GLY A 130 17.81 31.93 -46.12
CA GLY A 130 17.07 33.18 -46.41
C GLY A 130 17.95 34.42 -46.56
N VAL A 131 17.30 35.58 -46.67
CA VAL A 131 17.94 36.90 -46.79
C VAL A 131 17.36 37.82 -45.73
N LEU A 132 18.22 38.39 -44.88
CA LEU A 132 17.81 39.31 -43.81
C LEU A 132 16.88 40.43 -44.36
N PRO A 133 15.75 40.73 -43.70
CA PRO A 133 15.29 40.20 -42.41
C PRO A 133 14.54 38.85 -42.45
N ASN A 134 14.32 38.26 -43.63
CA ASN A 134 13.54 37.03 -43.84
C ASN A 134 14.40 35.76 -43.73
N MET A 135 14.13 34.94 -42.71
CA MET A 135 14.93 33.76 -42.40
C MET A 135 14.04 32.52 -42.19
N GLN A 136 14.58 31.36 -42.53
CA GLN A 136 14.03 30.05 -42.21
C GLN A 136 15.12 29.19 -41.56
N ILE A 137 14.89 28.77 -40.32
CA ILE A 137 15.78 27.95 -39.52
C ILE A 137 15.13 26.58 -39.34
N LYS A 138 15.86 25.50 -39.59
CA LYS A 138 15.48 24.14 -39.21
C LYS A 138 16.50 23.59 -38.22
N LEU A 139 16.02 22.90 -37.21
CA LEU A 139 16.78 22.26 -36.15
C LEU A 139 16.38 20.79 -36.12
N HIS A 140 17.36 19.90 -36.26
CA HIS A 140 17.20 18.47 -36.05
C HIS A 140 18.22 18.03 -35.01
N THR A 141 17.78 17.50 -33.87
CA THR A 141 18.72 17.09 -32.82
C THR A 141 18.17 15.96 -31.98
N GLN A 142 19.07 15.09 -31.53
CA GLN A 142 18.78 14.12 -30.48
C GLN A 142 19.21 14.70 -29.13
N LEU A 143 18.29 14.75 -28.18
CA LEU A 143 18.50 15.19 -26.81
C LEU A 143 18.38 13.99 -25.86
N THR A 144 19.34 13.83 -24.98
CA THR A 144 19.35 12.83 -23.91
C THR A 144 19.21 13.55 -22.58
N THR A 145 18.17 13.21 -21.81
CA THR A 145 17.90 13.79 -20.49
C THR A 145 17.99 12.73 -19.40
N GLU A 146 18.44 13.08 -18.20
CA GLU A 146 18.36 12.17 -17.05
C GLU A 146 16.93 12.07 -16.50
N PRO A 147 16.37 10.85 -16.30
CA PRO A 147 16.99 9.53 -16.49
C PRO A 147 16.96 9.05 -17.96
N LYS A 148 18.14 8.83 -18.58
CA LYS A 148 18.43 8.30 -19.94
C LYS A 148 17.26 8.22 -20.97
N ASP A 149 16.49 9.28 -21.11
CA ASP A 149 15.41 9.36 -22.11
C ASP A 149 15.98 10.04 -23.34
N HIS A 150 15.88 9.38 -24.49
CA HIS A 150 16.28 9.93 -25.77
C HIS A 150 15.07 10.58 -26.45
N TRP A 151 15.25 11.82 -26.88
CA TRP A 151 14.22 12.63 -27.53
C TRP A 151 14.75 13.15 -28.86
N LEU A 152 13.99 12.96 -29.94
CA LEU A 152 14.28 13.57 -31.23
C LEU A 152 13.48 14.87 -31.33
N ILE A 153 14.18 15.98 -31.57
CA ILE A 153 13.61 17.31 -31.78
C ILE A 153 13.76 17.67 -33.25
N ASP A 154 12.62 17.94 -33.89
CA ASP A 154 12.52 18.48 -35.23
C ASP A 154 11.80 19.82 -35.18
N ALA A 155 12.52 20.93 -35.27
CA ALA A 155 11.94 22.26 -35.25
C ALA A 155 12.21 23.04 -36.54
N LYS A 156 11.24 23.86 -36.93
CA LYS A 156 11.30 24.75 -38.08
C LYS A 156 10.73 26.11 -37.67
N ILE A 157 11.50 27.16 -37.89
CA ILE A 157 11.11 28.55 -37.64
C ILE A 157 11.25 29.30 -38.96
N ARG A 158 10.26 30.11 -39.34
CA ARG A 158 10.30 30.93 -40.56
C ARG A 158 9.66 32.28 -40.31
N GLY A 159 10.30 33.36 -40.72
CA GLY A 159 9.76 34.69 -40.48
C GLY A 159 10.68 35.85 -40.79
N THR A 160 10.21 37.03 -40.43
CA THR A 160 10.89 38.32 -40.57
C THR A 160 11.30 38.83 -39.17
N LEU A 161 12.59 39.08 -39.00
CA LEU A 161 13.13 39.69 -37.77
C LEU A 161 12.50 41.07 -37.51
N PRO A 162 12.22 41.45 -36.24
CA PRO A 162 12.43 40.68 -35.02
C PRO A 162 11.19 39.91 -34.52
N TRP A 163 9.98 40.19 -35.01
CA TRP A 163 8.73 39.76 -34.35
C TRP A 163 7.70 39.05 -35.24
N GLN A 164 7.99 38.77 -36.51
CA GLN A 164 7.05 38.09 -37.41
C GLN A 164 7.54 36.67 -37.69
N TRP A 165 7.19 35.71 -36.83
CA TRP A 165 7.71 34.34 -36.91
C TRP A 165 6.58 33.32 -36.90
N THR A 166 6.71 32.31 -37.73
CA THR A 166 5.97 31.04 -37.62
C THR A 166 6.95 29.98 -37.13
N PHE A 167 6.52 29.14 -36.22
CA PHE A 167 7.34 28.05 -35.71
C PHE A 167 6.52 26.77 -35.58
N ALA A 168 7.17 25.66 -35.89
CA ALA A 168 6.65 24.31 -35.72
C ALA A 168 7.75 23.45 -35.14
N ALA A 169 7.48 22.70 -34.09
CA ALA A 169 8.43 21.80 -33.46
C ALA A 169 7.76 20.48 -33.10
N ASN A 170 8.39 19.38 -33.44
CA ASN A 170 7.98 18.03 -33.06
C ASN A 170 9.04 17.45 -32.15
N LEU A 171 8.58 16.76 -31.12
CA LEU A 171 9.40 16.13 -30.11
C LEU A 171 8.92 14.70 -29.94
N THR A 172 9.72 13.73 -30.36
CA THR A 172 9.34 12.30 -30.38
C THR A 172 10.32 11.46 -29.61
N GLN A 173 9.82 10.48 -28.86
CA GLN A 173 10.66 9.44 -28.25
C GLN A 173 10.78 8.24 -29.20
N PRO A 174 11.98 7.66 -29.37
CA PRO A 174 12.18 6.46 -30.17
C PRO A 174 11.48 5.26 -29.55
N LYS A 175 10.98 4.36 -30.41
CA LYS A 175 10.08 3.25 -30.08
C LYS A 175 10.71 2.14 -29.22
N GLU A 176 12.04 2.17 -29.01
CA GLU A 176 12.84 1.19 -28.27
C GLU A 176 13.03 1.51 -26.77
N ALA A 177 12.14 2.30 -26.16
CA ALA A 177 12.15 2.50 -24.72
C ALA A 177 11.57 1.27 -23.98
N SER A 178 12.23 0.12 -24.10
CA SER A 178 12.08 -1.02 -23.17
C SER A 178 12.84 -0.80 -21.87
N SER A 179 13.29 0.42 -21.57
CA SER A 179 13.93 0.74 -20.32
C SER A 179 12.86 0.71 -19.22
N GLN A 180 13.11 -0.07 -18.17
CA GLN A 180 12.29 -0.13 -16.95
C GLN A 180 12.23 1.23 -16.19
N HIS A 181 12.65 2.34 -16.83
CA HIS A 181 12.88 3.65 -16.25
C HIS A 181 12.14 4.79 -16.96
N ALA A 182 11.61 4.59 -18.18
CA ALA A 182 10.88 5.63 -18.88
C ALA A 182 9.56 5.96 -18.15
N CYS A 183 9.53 7.12 -17.50
CA CYS A 183 8.38 7.52 -16.68
C CYS A 183 7.22 8.02 -17.54
N LEU A 184 7.51 8.64 -18.69
CA LEU A 184 6.51 9.19 -19.61
C LEU A 184 6.90 8.86 -21.04
N TYR A 185 6.00 8.19 -21.77
CA TYR A 185 6.13 7.92 -23.19
C TYR A 185 5.09 8.68 -23.99
N THR A 186 5.50 9.64 -24.84
CA THR A 186 4.62 10.42 -25.73
C THR A 186 5.41 11.13 -26.82
N SER A 187 4.72 11.58 -27.88
CA SER A 187 5.21 12.67 -28.71
C SER A 187 4.50 13.99 -28.39
N LEU A 188 5.20 15.10 -28.59
CA LEU A 188 4.70 16.45 -28.44
C LEU A 188 4.89 17.19 -29.76
N SER A 189 3.90 17.98 -30.16
CA SER A 189 4.04 18.90 -31.29
C SER A 189 3.62 20.30 -30.87
N ALA A 190 4.34 21.31 -31.31
CA ALA A 190 4.10 22.71 -31.02
C ALA A 190 4.06 23.48 -32.33
N MET A 191 3.01 24.26 -32.55
CA MET A 191 2.87 25.12 -33.73
C MET A 191 2.41 26.49 -33.27
N GLY A 192 2.93 27.56 -33.84
CA GLY A 192 2.52 28.90 -33.45
C GLY A 192 3.05 29.98 -34.36
N GLU A 193 2.58 31.19 -34.09
CA GLU A 193 3.04 32.41 -34.73
C GLU A 193 3.21 33.54 -33.72
N ILE A 194 4.17 34.40 -33.98
CA ILE A 194 4.37 35.68 -33.31
C ILE A 194 4.25 36.72 -34.42
N ASN A 195 3.34 37.67 -34.24
CA ASN A 195 3.06 38.71 -35.22
C ASN A 195 3.61 40.08 -34.76
N ALA A 196 3.71 40.26 -33.44
CA ALA A 196 4.31 41.42 -32.80
C ALA A 196 4.85 41.04 -31.42
N LYS A 197 5.61 41.94 -30.79
CA LYS A 197 6.15 41.79 -29.43
C LYS A 197 5.13 41.30 -28.39
N ASN A 198 3.86 41.67 -28.55
CA ASN A 198 2.74 41.34 -27.66
C ASN A 198 1.56 40.67 -28.37
N ARG A 199 1.79 40.08 -29.55
CA ARG A 199 0.74 39.37 -30.31
C ARG A 199 1.29 38.07 -30.88
N GLY A 200 0.62 36.98 -30.56
CA GLY A 200 0.97 35.66 -31.08
C GLY A 200 0.05 34.56 -30.57
N ASN A 201 0.24 33.36 -31.09
CA ASN A 201 -0.45 32.18 -30.64
C ASN A 201 0.50 30.97 -30.62
N LEU A 202 0.13 29.97 -29.84
CA LEU A 202 0.82 28.71 -29.72
C LEU A 202 -0.21 27.61 -29.48
N GLN A 203 -0.16 26.56 -30.27
CA GLN A 203 -0.87 25.32 -30.06
C GLN A 203 0.15 24.22 -29.76
N LEU A 204 0.14 23.72 -28.53
CA LEU A 204 0.87 22.54 -28.12
C LEU A 204 -0.10 21.35 -28.16
N THR A 205 0.31 20.25 -28.77
CA THR A 205 -0.44 19.00 -28.84
C THR A 205 0.37 17.90 -28.17
N ILE A 206 -0.27 17.19 -27.25
CA ILE A 206 0.25 15.99 -26.60
C ILE A 206 -0.41 14.81 -27.31
N HIS A 207 0.39 13.95 -27.94
CA HIS A 207 -0.13 12.77 -28.63
C HIS A 207 -0.46 11.65 -27.63
N PRO A 208 -1.15 10.57 -28.06
CA PRO A 208 -1.39 9.43 -27.19
C PRO A 208 -0.10 8.82 -26.64
N GLY A 209 -0.15 8.36 -25.40
CA GLY A 209 1.02 7.91 -24.69
C GLY A 209 0.69 7.21 -23.37
N PHE A 210 1.71 6.99 -22.55
CA PHE A 210 1.51 6.43 -21.21
C PHE A 210 2.48 7.00 -20.18
N TYR A 211 2.06 6.97 -18.91
CA TYR A 211 2.89 7.30 -17.77
C TYR A 211 3.02 6.07 -16.85
N GLN A 212 4.25 5.77 -16.42
CA GLN A 212 4.56 4.73 -15.44
C GLN A 212 5.35 5.36 -14.29
N PRO A 213 4.90 5.27 -13.04
CA PRO A 213 5.67 5.75 -11.90
C PRO A 213 7.01 5.00 -11.78
N PRO A 214 8.13 5.70 -11.53
CA PRO A 214 9.42 5.05 -11.31
C PRO A 214 9.38 4.20 -10.03
N ASN A 215 9.95 3.00 -10.07
CA ASN A 215 10.15 2.11 -8.91
C ASN A 215 8.87 1.67 -8.16
N ASN A 216 7.69 1.67 -8.80
CA ASN A 216 6.46 1.21 -8.16
C ASN A 216 5.62 0.33 -9.10
N GLU A 217 5.85 -0.99 -9.04
CA GLU A 217 5.10 -1.99 -9.82
C GLU A 217 3.63 -2.12 -9.39
N ALA A 218 3.27 -1.65 -8.19
CA ALA A 218 1.90 -1.76 -7.67
C ALA A 218 0.92 -0.77 -8.33
N ILE A 219 1.42 0.31 -8.94
CA ILE A 219 0.58 1.28 -9.64
C ILE A 219 0.55 0.92 -11.14
N PRO A 220 -0.63 0.64 -11.73
CA PRO A 220 -0.73 0.27 -13.14
C PRO A 220 -0.36 1.44 -14.05
N ARG A 221 0.21 1.13 -15.22
CA ARG A 221 0.48 2.10 -16.28
C ARG A 221 -0.75 2.94 -16.62
N LEU A 222 -0.60 4.26 -16.63
CA LEU A 222 -1.67 5.20 -17.00
C LEU A 222 -1.56 5.53 -18.48
N GLN A 223 -2.43 4.93 -19.30
CA GLN A 223 -2.55 5.28 -20.72
C GLN A 223 -3.35 6.58 -20.86
N PHE A 224 -2.99 7.43 -21.84
CA PHE A 224 -3.74 8.63 -22.17
C PHE A 224 -3.96 8.79 -23.69
N LYS A 225 -5.13 9.31 -24.09
CA LYS A 225 -5.50 9.58 -25.50
C LYS A 225 -4.84 10.85 -26.06
N GLY A 226 -4.22 11.67 -25.21
CA GLY A 226 -3.54 12.91 -25.63
C GLY A 226 -4.37 14.15 -25.35
N GLY A 227 -3.91 15.30 -25.82
CA GLY A 227 -4.49 16.59 -25.48
C GLY A 227 -3.93 17.75 -26.29
N SER A 228 -4.47 18.93 -26.05
CA SER A 228 -4.00 20.16 -26.68
C SER A 228 -4.05 21.32 -25.71
N LEU A 229 -3.09 22.24 -25.80
CA LEU A 229 -3.03 23.51 -25.09
C LEU A 229 -2.91 24.63 -26.12
N LYS A 230 -3.93 25.49 -26.17
CA LYS A 230 -3.93 26.70 -26.98
C LYS A 230 -3.55 27.88 -26.10
N VAL A 231 -2.56 28.65 -26.51
CA VAL A 231 -2.06 29.85 -25.83
C VAL A 231 -2.17 31.02 -26.80
N ILE A 232 -2.64 32.16 -26.31
CA ILE A 232 -2.82 33.40 -27.06
C ILE A 232 -2.13 34.51 -26.28
N LEU A 233 -1.18 35.18 -26.94
CA LEU A 233 -0.54 36.39 -26.44
C LEU A 233 -1.27 37.60 -27.05
N SER A 234 -1.75 38.47 -26.18
CA SER A 234 -2.41 39.73 -26.53
C SER A 234 -1.72 40.90 -25.80
N PRO A 235 -1.95 42.15 -26.22
CA PRO A 235 -1.38 43.32 -25.53
C PRO A 235 -1.71 43.40 -24.04
N GLU A 236 -2.83 42.82 -23.61
CA GLU A 236 -3.32 42.89 -22.24
C GLU A 236 -2.88 41.71 -21.38
N GLN A 237 -2.69 40.53 -21.98
CA GLN A 237 -2.46 39.27 -21.26
C GLN A 237 -1.96 38.12 -22.14
N LEU A 238 -1.33 37.13 -21.51
CA LEU A 238 -1.17 35.78 -22.04
C LEU A 238 -2.29 34.88 -21.49
N LYS A 239 -3.10 34.30 -22.36
CA LYS A 239 -4.18 33.37 -21.98
C LYS A 239 -3.91 31.99 -22.54
N GLY A 240 -4.13 30.94 -21.75
CA GLY A 240 -4.06 29.56 -22.21
C GLY A 240 -5.28 28.75 -21.81
N THR A 241 -5.69 27.84 -22.69
CA THR A 241 -6.77 26.87 -22.47
C THR A 241 -6.32 25.52 -23.00
N GLY A 242 -6.33 24.49 -22.16
CA GLY A 242 -5.86 23.16 -22.51
C GLY A 242 -6.77 22.06 -21.97
N ILE A 243 -6.77 20.94 -22.69
CA ILE A 243 -7.50 19.73 -22.34
C ILE A 243 -6.58 18.54 -22.57
N LEU A 244 -6.44 17.67 -21.58
CA LEU A 244 -5.79 16.37 -21.68
C LEU A 244 -6.83 15.29 -21.42
N VAL A 245 -7.03 14.43 -22.43
CA VAL A 245 -7.92 13.28 -22.36
C VAL A 245 -7.08 12.07 -21.98
N ILE A 246 -7.32 11.55 -20.77
CA ILE A 246 -6.69 10.32 -20.31
C ILE A 246 -7.45 9.15 -20.94
N ASP A 247 -8.76 9.07 -20.66
CA ASP A 247 -9.66 8.12 -21.34
C ASP A 247 -11.07 8.72 -21.46
N GLU A 248 -12.04 7.91 -21.85
CA GLU A 248 -13.44 8.33 -22.04
C GLU A 248 -14.09 8.84 -20.75
N ASN A 249 -13.58 8.41 -19.61
CA ASN A 249 -14.09 8.74 -18.29
C ASN A 249 -13.21 9.76 -17.56
N LYS A 250 -12.01 10.07 -18.05
CA LYS A 250 -11.01 10.86 -17.33
C LYS A 250 -10.48 12.01 -18.20
N ASN A 251 -10.77 13.23 -17.78
CA ASN A 251 -10.28 14.44 -18.45
C ASN A 251 -9.70 15.44 -17.45
N LEU A 252 -8.66 16.13 -17.90
CA LEU A 252 -8.01 17.23 -17.20
C LEU A 252 -8.11 18.47 -18.06
N LYS A 253 -8.65 19.56 -17.50
CA LYS A 253 -8.76 20.86 -18.15
C LYS A 253 -7.89 21.87 -17.42
N LEU A 254 -7.19 22.71 -18.17
CA LEU A 254 -6.35 23.78 -17.66
C LEU A 254 -6.77 25.08 -18.31
N GLU A 255 -7.00 26.12 -17.52
CA GLU A 255 -7.11 27.49 -18.00
C GLU A 255 -6.15 28.38 -17.23
N PHE A 256 -5.49 29.32 -17.89
CA PHE A 256 -4.65 30.31 -17.23
C PHE A 256 -4.69 31.67 -17.92
N LYS A 257 -4.44 32.71 -17.15
CA LYS A 257 -4.31 34.10 -17.57
C LYS A 257 -3.14 34.74 -16.82
N LEU A 258 -2.25 35.39 -17.57
CA LEU A 258 -1.15 36.21 -17.06
C LEU A 258 -1.34 37.64 -17.59
N PRO A 259 -2.01 38.52 -16.82
CA PRO A 259 -2.17 39.92 -17.19
C PRO A 259 -0.83 40.64 -17.33
N LYS A 260 -0.71 41.56 -18.29
CA LYS A 260 0.49 42.38 -18.54
C LYS A 260 1.77 41.57 -18.78
N PHE A 261 1.64 40.35 -19.30
CA PHE A 261 2.79 39.52 -19.68
C PHE A 261 3.41 40.03 -20.98
N PHE A 262 4.74 40.17 -21.01
CA PHE A 262 5.51 40.56 -22.19
C PHE A 262 6.58 39.51 -22.51
N LEU A 263 6.63 39.07 -23.76
CA LEU A 263 7.50 37.96 -24.19
C LEU A 263 8.99 38.25 -23.97
N ASP A 264 9.42 39.50 -24.13
CA ASP A 264 10.82 39.94 -23.96
C ASP A 264 11.23 40.13 -22.49
N ALA A 265 10.27 40.45 -21.62
CA ALA A 265 10.52 40.63 -20.19
C ALA A 265 10.49 39.31 -19.40
N GLY A 266 9.88 38.25 -19.98
CA GLY A 266 9.70 36.96 -19.32
C GLY A 266 8.75 37.01 -18.12
N LEU A 267 8.81 35.98 -17.27
CA LEU A 267 8.05 35.91 -16.03
C LEU A 267 8.79 36.66 -14.92
N LYS A 268 8.15 37.68 -14.35
CA LYS A 268 8.65 38.43 -13.19
C LYS A 268 8.07 37.88 -11.89
N ASP A 269 8.75 38.07 -10.76
CA ASP A 269 8.30 37.55 -9.45
C ASP A 269 6.94 38.10 -9.01
N ASP A 270 6.60 39.32 -9.44
CA ASP A 270 5.34 40.01 -9.18
C ASP A 270 4.25 39.74 -10.22
N GLN A 271 4.51 38.89 -11.22
CA GLN A 271 3.57 38.57 -12.30
C GLN A 271 2.23 38.08 -11.72
N PRO A 272 1.12 38.80 -11.97
CA PRO A 272 -0.20 38.33 -11.59
C PRO A 272 -0.55 37.05 -12.36
N ILE A 273 -1.15 36.08 -11.67
CA ILE A 273 -1.59 34.81 -12.24
C ILE A 273 -3.02 34.53 -11.82
N SER A 274 -3.81 34.04 -12.77
CA SER A 274 -5.11 33.42 -12.51
C SER A 274 -5.17 32.14 -13.31
N SER A 275 -5.29 30.99 -12.65
CA SER A 275 -5.37 29.70 -13.32
C SER A 275 -6.34 28.76 -12.62
N GLU A 276 -6.97 27.90 -13.40
CA GLU A 276 -7.88 26.87 -12.94
C GLU A 276 -7.50 25.53 -13.58
N LEU A 277 -7.28 24.53 -12.74
CA LEU A 277 -7.06 23.14 -13.14
C LEU A 277 -8.25 22.31 -12.67
N SER A 278 -8.93 21.64 -13.59
CA SER A 278 -10.11 20.81 -13.29
C SER A 278 -9.89 19.38 -13.78
N LEU A 279 -9.94 18.43 -12.86
CA LEU A 279 -9.92 17.00 -13.11
C LEU A 279 -11.33 16.44 -12.95
N LYS A 280 -11.84 15.75 -13.97
CA LYS A 280 -13.10 15.02 -13.90
C LYS A 280 -12.87 13.55 -14.24
N VAL A 281 -13.27 12.69 -13.31
CA VAL A 281 -13.17 11.23 -13.38
C VAL A 281 -14.58 10.67 -13.18
N ASN A 282 -15.17 10.11 -14.23
CA ASN A 282 -16.53 9.56 -14.22
C ASN A 282 -16.59 8.09 -13.77
N SER A 283 -15.44 7.41 -13.63
CA SER A 283 -15.34 6.03 -13.16
C SER A 283 -14.04 5.81 -12.38
N LEU A 284 -14.16 5.16 -11.22
CA LEU A 284 -13.08 4.83 -10.29
C LEU A 284 -12.62 3.37 -10.39
N ASP A 285 -13.13 2.60 -11.35
CA ASP A 285 -12.89 1.15 -11.47
C ASP A 285 -11.40 0.80 -11.58
N PHE A 286 -10.59 1.72 -12.12
CA PHE A 286 -9.13 1.56 -12.23
C PHE A 286 -8.42 1.43 -10.88
N LEU A 287 -8.99 1.98 -9.80
CA LEU A 287 -8.42 1.93 -8.45
C LEU A 287 -8.58 0.55 -7.80
N GLN A 288 -9.42 -0.34 -8.33
CA GLN A 288 -9.58 -1.72 -7.81
C GLN A 288 -8.27 -2.52 -7.87
N LYS A 289 -7.34 -2.15 -8.76
CA LYS A 289 -6.03 -2.81 -8.88
C LYS A 289 -5.05 -2.42 -7.77
N ILE A 290 -5.32 -1.33 -7.03
CA ILE A 290 -4.40 -0.81 -6.00
C ILE A 290 -4.48 -1.62 -4.72
N SER A 291 -5.67 -2.10 -4.35
CA SER A 291 -5.87 -2.94 -3.16
C SER A 291 -6.71 -4.17 -3.50
N PRO A 292 -6.19 -5.39 -3.27
CA PRO A 292 -6.93 -6.62 -3.53
C PRO A 292 -8.11 -6.81 -2.56
N GLU A 293 -8.28 -5.94 -1.56
CA GLU A 293 -9.36 -6.02 -0.58
C GLU A 293 -10.64 -5.33 -1.03
N ILE A 294 -10.56 -4.47 -2.06
CA ILE A 294 -11.66 -3.65 -2.56
C ILE A 294 -12.21 -4.27 -3.85
N ASN A 295 -13.51 -4.59 -3.86
CA ASN A 295 -14.23 -5.07 -5.03
C ASN A 295 -15.36 -4.13 -5.43
N LYS A 296 -15.75 -4.16 -6.72
CA LYS A 296 -16.90 -3.41 -7.26
C LYS A 296 -16.85 -1.89 -6.97
N LEU A 297 -15.65 -1.32 -6.86
CA LEU A 297 -15.49 0.12 -6.68
C LEU A 297 -15.97 0.86 -7.92
N GLN A 298 -16.97 1.71 -7.75
CA GLN A 298 -17.53 2.61 -8.74
C GLN A 298 -17.62 4.00 -8.12
N GLY A 299 -17.70 5.06 -8.93
CA GLY A 299 -17.89 6.43 -8.43
C GLY A 299 -17.39 7.51 -9.37
N GLN A 300 -17.65 8.76 -8.98
CA GLN A 300 -17.25 9.96 -9.72
C GLN A 300 -16.43 10.87 -8.83
N LEU A 301 -15.29 11.35 -9.34
CA LEU A 301 -14.41 12.30 -8.68
C LEU A 301 -14.29 13.56 -9.53
N VAL A 302 -14.56 14.71 -8.92
CA VAL A 302 -14.30 16.03 -9.49
C VAL A 302 -13.32 16.73 -8.56
N ALA A 303 -12.22 17.23 -9.10
CA ALA A 303 -11.28 18.05 -8.36
C ALA A 303 -10.99 19.33 -9.14
N SER A 304 -11.02 20.47 -8.47
CA SER A 304 -10.66 21.77 -9.06
C SER A 304 -9.66 22.50 -8.17
N LEU A 305 -8.65 23.09 -8.80
CA LEU A 305 -7.63 23.90 -8.16
C LEU A 305 -7.59 25.26 -8.84
N LYS A 306 -7.92 26.31 -8.10
CA LYS A 306 -7.85 27.70 -8.53
C LYS A 306 -6.66 28.36 -7.86
N LEU A 307 -5.79 28.94 -8.66
CA LEU A 307 -4.63 29.69 -8.23
C LEU A 307 -4.79 31.14 -8.66
N SER A 308 -4.64 32.07 -7.72
CA SER A 308 -4.71 33.51 -7.94
C SER A 308 -3.60 34.25 -7.17
N GLY A 309 -3.48 35.56 -7.39
CA GLY A 309 -2.46 36.41 -6.76
C GLY A 309 -1.25 36.63 -7.66
N THR A 310 -0.05 36.64 -7.08
CA THR A 310 1.22 36.80 -7.81
C THR A 310 2.07 35.54 -7.70
N LEU A 311 3.08 35.38 -8.56
CA LEU A 311 4.00 34.23 -8.50
C LEU A 311 4.68 34.08 -7.13
N HIS A 312 4.92 35.18 -6.41
CA HIS A 312 5.47 35.16 -5.05
C HIS A 312 4.40 34.97 -3.95
N LYS A 313 3.23 35.62 -4.07
CA LYS A 313 2.13 35.52 -3.10
C LYS A 313 0.93 34.81 -3.72
N LYS A 314 0.96 33.48 -3.65
CA LYS A 314 -0.02 32.56 -4.24
C LYS A 314 -1.21 32.38 -3.31
N ILE A 315 -2.42 32.52 -3.85
CA ILE A 315 -3.67 32.18 -3.19
C ILE A 315 -4.22 30.96 -3.89
N ILE A 316 -4.40 29.87 -3.14
CA ILE A 316 -4.85 28.58 -3.67
C ILE A 316 -6.20 28.26 -3.04
N ASP A 317 -7.21 28.07 -3.89
CA ASP A 317 -8.51 27.51 -3.54
C ASP A 317 -8.63 26.14 -4.19
N SER A 318 -8.98 25.12 -3.41
CA SER A 318 -9.12 23.75 -3.88
C SER A 318 -10.46 23.17 -3.48
N GLN A 319 -11.04 22.37 -4.37
CA GLN A 319 -12.26 21.64 -4.10
C GLN A 319 -12.10 20.22 -4.64
N LEU A 320 -12.51 19.24 -3.83
CA LEU A 320 -12.58 17.83 -4.21
C LEU A 320 -13.95 17.31 -3.84
N MET A 321 -14.63 16.68 -4.78
CA MET A 321 -15.93 16.06 -4.60
C MET A 321 -15.89 14.62 -5.12
N LEU A 322 -16.20 13.69 -4.23
CA LEU A 322 -16.40 12.27 -4.51
C LEU A 322 -17.88 11.98 -4.34
N THR A 323 -18.54 11.50 -5.39
CA THR A 323 -20.00 11.27 -5.39
C THR A 323 -20.33 9.95 -6.09
N LYS A 324 -21.56 9.45 -5.85
CA LYS A 324 -22.05 8.18 -6.43
C LYS A 324 -21.09 7.01 -6.23
N THR A 325 -20.32 7.03 -5.14
CA THR A 325 -19.26 6.05 -4.92
C THR A 325 -19.83 4.87 -4.16
N SER A 326 -19.57 3.67 -4.64
CA SER A 326 -19.96 2.43 -3.98
C SER A 326 -18.80 1.45 -4.02
N LEU A 327 -18.59 0.68 -2.97
CA LEU A 327 -17.57 -0.37 -2.93
C LEU A 327 -17.98 -1.53 -2.03
N SER A 328 -17.36 -2.68 -2.25
CA SER A 328 -17.54 -3.88 -1.43
C SER A 328 -16.19 -4.30 -0.84
N LEU A 329 -16.22 -4.72 0.43
CA LEU A 329 -15.10 -5.29 1.17
C LEU A 329 -15.46 -6.74 1.55
N PRO A 330 -15.28 -7.71 0.63
CA PRO A 330 -15.81 -9.06 0.80
C PRO A 330 -15.24 -9.81 2.02
N LYS A 331 -14.00 -9.54 2.40
CA LYS A 331 -13.35 -10.17 3.57
C LYS A 331 -14.11 -9.94 4.88
N ILE A 332 -14.72 -8.77 5.02
CA ILE A 332 -15.53 -8.41 6.19
C ILE A 332 -17.03 -8.37 5.87
N GLY A 333 -17.42 -8.75 4.65
CA GLY A 333 -18.81 -8.75 4.19
C GLY A 333 -19.47 -7.37 4.11
N LEU A 334 -18.70 -6.29 4.14
CA LEU A 334 -19.22 -4.92 4.16
C LEU A 334 -19.46 -4.40 2.74
N ASN A 335 -20.67 -3.91 2.47
CA ASN A 335 -20.99 -3.18 1.25
C ASN A 335 -21.28 -1.73 1.62
N LEU A 336 -20.57 -0.80 1.01
CA LEU A 336 -20.82 0.62 1.12
C LEU A 336 -21.58 1.06 -0.13
N ASP A 337 -22.87 1.31 0.05
CA ASP A 337 -23.83 1.55 -1.03
C ASP A 337 -23.70 2.98 -1.59
N ALA A 338 -23.40 3.94 -0.71
CA ALA A 338 -23.14 5.32 -1.07
C ALA A 338 -22.03 5.89 -0.19
N ILE A 339 -21.00 6.44 -0.82
CA ILE A 339 -19.92 7.19 -0.20
C ILE A 339 -19.86 8.55 -0.87
N GLU A 340 -19.86 9.60 -0.06
CA GLU A 340 -19.71 10.98 -0.49
C GLU A 340 -18.62 11.65 0.31
N ILE A 341 -17.73 12.38 -0.35
CA ILE A 341 -16.67 13.15 0.30
C ILE A 341 -16.57 14.50 -0.39
N ASN A 342 -16.62 15.57 0.39
CA ASN A 342 -16.41 16.93 -0.06
C ASN A 342 -15.26 17.53 0.75
N VAL A 343 -14.24 18.02 0.06
CA VAL A 343 -13.09 18.70 0.66
C VAL A 343 -12.98 20.09 0.04
N HIS A 344 -12.84 21.10 0.87
CA HIS A 344 -12.60 22.47 0.45
C HIS A 344 -11.34 23.00 1.14
N GLY A 345 -10.34 23.39 0.35
CA GLY A 345 -9.12 24.03 0.82
C GLY A 345 -9.12 25.49 0.43
N LYS A 346 -8.76 26.37 1.37
CA LYS A 346 -8.59 27.80 1.11
C LYS A 346 -7.33 28.30 1.79
N GLU A 347 -6.44 28.88 0.99
CA GLU A 347 -5.12 29.36 1.42
C GLU A 347 -4.28 28.28 2.10
N ARG A 348 -4.36 28.20 3.44
CA ARG A 348 -3.61 27.30 4.30
C ARG A 348 -4.49 26.43 5.18
N SER A 349 -5.81 26.54 5.09
CA SER A 349 -6.73 25.66 5.82
C SER A 349 -7.48 24.75 4.85
N TRP A 350 -7.96 23.64 5.40
CA TRP A 350 -8.87 22.75 4.69
C TRP A 350 -9.97 22.29 5.63
N GLU A 351 -11.13 22.05 5.04
CA GLU A 351 -12.29 21.44 5.69
C GLU A 351 -12.79 20.29 4.82
N ALA A 352 -13.25 19.23 5.46
CA ALA A 352 -13.80 18.06 4.80
C ALA A 352 -15.09 17.61 5.50
N SER A 353 -16.02 17.14 4.68
CA SER A 353 -17.21 16.42 5.13
C SER A 353 -17.34 15.16 4.30
N GLY A 354 -17.77 14.07 4.92
CA GLY A 354 -18.01 12.81 4.24
C GLY A 354 -19.13 12.03 4.89
N SER A 355 -19.75 11.17 4.10
CA SER A 355 -20.74 10.23 4.58
C SER A 355 -20.57 8.88 3.89
N ALA A 356 -20.93 7.81 4.60
CA ALA A 356 -21.02 6.48 4.06
C ALA A 356 -22.34 5.83 4.51
N VAL A 357 -22.97 5.08 3.62
CA VAL A 357 -24.20 4.33 3.88
C VAL A 357 -23.96 2.86 3.63
N SER A 358 -24.40 2.03 4.57
CA SER A 358 -24.42 0.58 4.43
C SER A 358 -25.69 0.00 5.01
N SER A 359 -26.46 -0.74 4.21
CA SER A 359 -27.71 -1.38 4.66
C SER A 359 -28.67 -0.40 5.35
N GLY A 360 -28.75 0.84 4.85
CA GLY A 360 -29.58 1.93 5.39
C GLY A 360 -29.03 2.65 6.63
N HIS A 361 -27.84 2.29 7.13
CA HIS A 361 -27.22 2.94 8.29
C HIS A 361 -26.17 3.96 7.84
N HIS A 362 -26.13 5.11 8.50
CA HIS A 362 -25.27 6.24 8.16
C HIS A 362 -24.03 6.31 9.06
N LEU A 363 -22.90 6.63 8.43
CA LEU A 363 -21.65 7.01 9.06
C LEU A 363 -21.26 8.38 8.52
N SER A 364 -20.86 9.29 9.39
CA SER A 364 -20.48 10.66 9.07
C SER A 364 -19.03 10.92 9.47
N LEU A 365 -18.32 11.64 8.62
CA LEU A 365 -16.94 12.05 8.83
C LEU A 365 -16.86 13.56 8.64
N THR A 366 -16.26 14.26 9.59
CA THR A 366 -15.89 15.66 9.43
C THR A 366 -14.39 15.80 9.64
N GLY A 367 -13.77 16.78 9.01
CA GLY A 367 -12.36 17.04 9.22
C GLY A 367 -12.00 18.49 8.96
N LYS A 368 -10.96 18.96 9.62
CA LYS A 368 -10.37 20.27 9.37
C LYS A 368 -8.88 20.23 9.67
N GLY A 369 -8.12 21.13 9.07
CA GLY A 369 -6.70 21.20 9.35
C GLY A 369 -5.96 22.25 8.56
N ASN A 370 -4.63 22.09 8.50
CA ASN A 370 -3.73 23.07 7.91
C ASN A 370 -2.87 22.44 6.79
N LEU A 371 -2.69 23.20 5.70
CA LEU A 371 -1.91 22.88 4.50
C LEU A 371 -0.58 23.66 4.45
N SER A 372 -0.04 24.08 5.59
CA SER A 372 1.26 24.77 5.69
C SER A 372 2.43 23.81 5.40
N SER A 373 3.65 24.10 5.87
CA SER A 373 4.85 23.30 5.60
C SER A 373 4.72 21.83 6.02
N GLN A 374 3.75 21.51 6.86
CA GLN A 374 3.44 20.16 7.34
C GLN A 374 1.92 19.94 7.36
N PHE A 375 1.45 18.81 6.82
CA PHE A 375 0.04 18.45 6.84
C PHE A 375 -0.39 18.13 8.27
N THR A 376 -1.42 18.82 8.76
CA THR A 376 -2.10 18.50 10.01
C THR A 376 -3.60 18.41 9.80
N GLY A 377 -4.26 17.58 10.61
CA GLY A 377 -5.68 17.32 10.48
C GLY A 377 -6.32 16.76 11.74
N ASP A 378 -7.47 17.29 12.07
CA ASP A 378 -8.40 16.73 13.05
C ASP A 378 -9.60 16.16 12.29
N PHE A 379 -9.91 14.89 12.51
CA PHE A 379 -11.06 14.21 11.93
C PHE A 379 -11.98 13.70 13.03
N SER A 380 -13.30 13.82 12.85
CA SER A 380 -14.30 13.26 13.74
C SER A 380 -15.22 12.33 12.96
N LEU A 381 -15.35 11.09 13.43
CA LEU A 381 -16.14 10.03 12.84
C LEU A 381 -17.28 9.66 13.80
N GLU A 382 -18.51 9.87 13.36
CA GLU A 382 -19.72 9.57 14.13
C GLU A 382 -20.68 8.70 13.34
N GLY A 383 -21.25 7.68 13.96
CA GLY A 383 -22.24 6.79 13.34
C GLY A 383 -23.20 6.19 14.35
N ASN A 384 -24.33 5.67 13.86
CA ASN A 384 -25.34 5.03 14.70
C ASN A 384 -25.72 3.64 14.14
N ASN A 385 -25.44 2.59 14.90
CA ASN A 385 -25.73 1.19 14.58
C ASN A 385 -25.20 0.77 13.18
N PHE A 386 -24.07 1.33 12.77
CA PHE A 386 -23.47 1.11 11.46
C PHE A 386 -22.87 -0.31 11.38
N PRO A 387 -23.17 -1.11 10.34
CA PRO A 387 -22.60 -2.45 10.20
C PRO A 387 -21.10 -2.34 9.88
N LEU A 388 -20.24 -2.89 10.75
CA LEU A 388 -18.79 -2.93 10.53
C LEU A 388 -18.37 -4.25 9.87
N VAL A 389 -18.96 -5.36 10.31
CA VAL A 389 -18.67 -6.71 9.82
C VAL A 389 -20.00 -7.42 9.58
N GLN A 390 -20.15 -8.03 8.40
CA GLN A 390 -21.38 -8.73 8.01
C GLN A 390 -21.04 -10.04 7.28
N THR A 391 -20.46 -10.97 8.03
CA THR A 391 -20.11 -12.32 7.54
C THR A 391 -21.04 -13.37 8.14
N SER A 392 -20.96 -14.61 7.67
CA SER A 392 -21.71 -15.71 8.29
C SER A 392 -21.23 -16.06 9.71
N GLU A 393 -20.03 -15.63 10.07
CA GLU A 393 -19.38 -15.91 11.35
C GLU A 393 -19.51 -14.76 12.34
N TYR A 394 -19.49 -13.54 11.83
CA TYR A 394 -19.50 -12.31 12.62
C TYR A 394 -20.45 -11.32 11.97
N LYS A 395 -21.46 -10.89 12.72
CA LYS A 395 -22.26 -9.71 12.40
C LYS A 395 -22.05 -8.70 13.51
N ILE A 396 -21.48 -7.54 13.21
CA ILE A 396 -21.10 -6.56 14.23
C ILE A 396 -21.55 -5.20 13.75
N HIS A 397 -22.40 -4.54 14.56
CA HIS A 397 -22.81 -3.16 14.36
C HIS A 397 -22.19 -2.29 15.43
N ILE A 398 -21.80 -1.07 15.06
CA ILE A 398 -21.13 -0.12 15.93
C ILE A 398 -21.79 1.25 15.89
N SER A 399 -21.74 1.97 17.00
CA SER A 399 -22.04 3.41 17.07
C SER A 399 -20.76 4.13 17.53
N PRO A 400 -19.85 4.47 16.59
CA PRO A 400 -18.59 5.13 16.93
C PRO A 400 -18.79 6.62 17.16
N LYS A 401 -17.99 7.18 18.08
CA LYS A 401 -17.70 8.61 18.22
C LYS A 401 -16.20 8.75 18.42
N LEU A 402 -15.48 8.84 17.32
CA LEU A 402 -14.02 8.77 17.27
C LEU A 402 -13.43 10.07 16.76
N ASN A 403 -12.27 10.45 17.29
CA ASN A 403 -11.46 11.56 16.83
C ASN A 403 -10.09 11.05 16.42
N LEU A 404 -9.62 11.47 15.25
CA LEU A 404 -8.29 11.15 14.74
C LEU A 404 -7.51 12.45 14.57
N HIS A 405 -6.43 12.59 15.32
CA HIS A 405 -5.47 13.68 15.17
C HIS A 405 -4.27 13.21 14.35
N VAL A 406 -4.01 13.87 13.24
CA VAL A 406 -2.94 13.53 12.28
C VAL A 406 -1.92 14.66 12.24
N THR A 407 -0.67 14.31 12.51
CA THR A 407 0.52 15.14 12.27
C THR A 407 1.52 14.35 11.40
N PRO A 408 2.61 14.96 10.90
CA PRO A 408 3.61 14.24 10.10
C PRO A 408 4.27 13.07 10.82
N MET A 409 4.32 13.08 12.15
CA MET A 409 5.00 12.06 12.95
C MET A 409 4.05 11.18 13.78
N THR A 410 2.84 11.65 14.06
CA THR A 410 1.89 10.98 14.95
C THR A 410 0.50 10.93 14.36
N GLN A 411 -0.14 9.77 14.53
CA GLN A 411 -1.55 9.56 14.23
C GLN A 411 -2.18 8.96 15.48
N THR A 412 -2.99 9.76 16.16
CA THR A 412 -3.62 9.43 17.44
C THR A 412 -5.11 9.29 17.24
N LEU A 413 -5.63 8.07 17.44
CA LEU A 413 -7.06 7.78 17.43
C LEU A 413 -7.59 7.72 18.86
N SER A 414 -8.62 8.50 19.19
CA SER A 414 -9.27 8.49 20.49
C SER A 414 -10.79 8.51 20.39
N GLY A 415 -11.50 8.11 21.44
CA GLY A 415 -12.96 8.25 21.53
C GLY A 415 -13.66 6.99 22.02
N THR A 416 -14.96 6.90 21.74
CA THR A 416 -15.82 5.82 22.24
C THR A 416 -16.44 5.02 21.09
N VAL A 417 -16.64 3.73 21.30
CA VAL A 417 -17.32 2.83 20.38
C VAL A 417 -18.31 1.99 21.16
N LEU A 418 -19.60 2.20 20.91
CA LEU A 418 -20.65 1.32 21.43
C LEU A 418 -20.91 0.19 20.42
N VAL A 419 -21.04 -1.05 20.90
CA VAL A 419 -21.45 -2.21 20.10
C VAL A 419 -22.90 -2.56 20.45
N PRO A 420 -23.91 -1.91 19.85
CA PRO A 420 -25.32 -2.14 20.20
C PRO A 420 -25.79 -3.56 19.88
N TYR A 421 -25.24 -4.16 18.82
CA TYR A 421 -25.58 -5.49 18.35
C TYR A 421 -24.34 -6.21 17.80
N ALA A 422 -24.17 -7.45 18.22
CA ALA A 422 -23.25 -8.35 17.55
C ALA A 422 -23.71 -9.82 17.67
N GLU A 423 -23.42 -10.61 16.64
CA GLU A 423 -23.59 -12.06 16.63
C GLU A 423 -22.22 -12.68 16.30
N ILE A 424 -21.61 -13.31 17.32
CA ILE A 424 -20.28 -13.90 17.22
C ILE A 424 -20.44 -15.42 17.21
N LYS A 425 -20.38 -16.01 16.02
CA LYS A 425 -20.54 -17.44 15.76
C LYS A 425 -19.49 -17.94 14.76
N PRO A 426 -18.18 -17.90 15.14
CA PRO A 426 -17.12 -18.47 14.33
C PRO A 426 -17.44 -19.91 13.96
N ARG A 427 -17.15 -20.27 12.72
CA ARG A 427 -17.34 -21.65 12.27
C ARG A 427 -16.31 -22.53 12.96
N SER A 428 -16.78 -23.61 13.57
CA SER A 428 -15.92 -24.74 13.89
C SER A 428 -15.72 -25.56 12.62
N PHE A 429 -14.47 -25.78 12.24
CA PHE A 429 -14.14 -26.52 11.03
C PHE A 429 -14.25 -28.02 11.29
N HIS A 430 -15.11 -28.68 10.52
CA HIS A 430 -15.14 -30.14 10.37
C HIS A 430 -14.38 -30.61 9.11
N ASN A 431 -13.86 -29.67 8.28
CA ASN A 431 -13.23 -29.94 6.98
C ASN A 431 -11.78 -29.43 6.91
N SER A 432 -11.02 -29.63 7.98
CA SER A 432 -9.58 -29.37 7.99
C SER A 432 -8.83 -30.64 7.67
N ILE A 433 -7.91 -30.56 6.72
CA ILE A 433 -6.90 -31.59 6.53
C ILE A 433 -6.06 -31.59 7.81
N SER A 434 -6.12 -32.66 8.60
CA SER A 434 -5.23 -32.83 9.75
C SER A 434 -3.80 -32.88 9.22
N ILE A 435 -2.97 -31.94 9.64
CA ILE A 435 -1.57 -31.91 9.19
C ILE A 435 -0.83 -33.00 9.98
N PRO A 436 -0.13 -33.95 9.34
CA PRO A 436 0.78 -34.85 10.03
C PRO A 436 1.91 -34.05 10.71
N ASP A 437 2.39 -34.49 11.87
CA ASP A 437 3.42 -33.79 12.68
C ASP A 437 4.76 -33.50 11.96
N ASP A 438 4.94 -33.96 10.72
CA ASP A 438 6.19 -33.89 9.94
C ASP A 438 6.15 -32.90 8.75
N VAL A 439 5.21 -31.95 8.73
CA VAL A 439 5.14 -30.94 7.66
C VAL A 439 6.08 -29.78 7.95
N VAL A 440 7.17 -29.71 7.17
CA VAL A 440 8.13 -28.61 7.17
C VAL A 440 7.72 -27.55 6.13
N TYR A 441 7.39 -26.34 6.60
CA TYR A 441 7.05 -25.20 5.74
C TYR A 441 8.25 -24.77 4.88
N LYS A 442 8.15 -24.94 3.55
CA LYS A 442 9.26 -24.62 2.62
C LYS A 442 9.30 -23.17 2.14
N ARG A 443 8.27 -22.35 2.41
CA ARG A 443 8.26 -20.94 2.01
C ARG A 443 7.32 -20.12 2.91
N LYS A 444 7.90 -19.28 3.78
CA LYS A 444 7.16 -18.15 4.36
C LYS A 444 7.00 -17.13 3.24
N GLU A 445 5.79 -16.96 2.73
CA GLU A 445 5.49 -15.73 1.98
C GLU A 445 5.79 -14.55 2.89
N LYS A 446 6.57 -13.60 2.38
CA LYS A 446 6.89 -12.37 3.10
C LYS A 446 5.54 -11.66 3.29
N PRO A 447 5.06 -11.45 4.53
CA PRO A 447 3.81 -10.74 4.73
C PRO A 447 3.92 -9.38 4.04
N SER A 448 2.95 -9.09 3.17
CA SER A 448 2.87 -7.78 2.54
C SER A 448 2.87 -6.72 3.65
N PRO A 449 3.68 -5.66 3.55
CA PRO A 449 3.78 -4.68 4.61
C PRO A 449 2.39 -4.12 4.93
N ALA A 450 1.92 -4.35 6.15
CA ALA A 450 0.67 -3.78 6.62
C ALA A 450 0.86 -2.26 6.68
N PHE A 451 0.05 -1.51 5.93
CA PHE A 451 -0.04 -0.06 6.09
C PHE A 451 -0.57 0.23 7.49
N THR A 452 0.34 0.48 8.43
CA THR A 452 -0.04 0.82 9.81
C THR A 452 -0.16 2.34 9.86
N LEU A 453 -1.37 2.83 9.59
CA LEU A 453 -1.65 4.28 9.53
C LEU A 453 -1.79 4.91 10.93
N ILE A 454 -1.99 4.10 11.97
CA ILE A 454 -2.29 4.54 13.34
C ILE A 454 -1.21 4.02 14.28
N ASN A 455 -0.51 4.93 14.94
CA ASN A 455 0.58 4.59 15.84
C ASN A 455 0.20 4.72 17.32
N ASN A 456 -0.80 5.55 17.63
CA ASN A 456 -1.34 5.73 18.97
C ASN A 456 -2.88 5.53 18.99
N MET A 457 -3.39 4.78 19.96
CA MET A 457 -4.83 4.56 20.15
C MET A 457 -5.21 4.68 21.63
N ASP A 458 -6.37 5.29 21.89
CA ASP A 458 -7.01 5.38 23.21
C ASP A 458 -8.53 5.32 23.06
N ILE A 459 -9.11 4.11 23.09
CA ILE A 459 -10.52 3.84 22.72
C ILE A 459 -11.27 3.21 23.89
N ASP A 460 -12.41 3.77 24.24
CA ASP A 460 -13.41 3.13 25.11
C ASP A 460 -14.40 2.32 24.28
N LEU A 461 -14.42 1.01 24.50
CA LEU A 461 -15.33 0.07 23.87
C LEU A 461 -16.39 -0.37 24.87
N GLU A 462 -17.66 -0.18 24.55
CA GLU A 462 -18.80 -0.56 25.38
C GLU A 462 -19.67 -1.60 24.67
N MET A 463 -20.02 -2.67 25.38
CA MET A 463 -20.90 -3.72 24.86
C MET A 463 -22.37 -3.39 25.13
N GLY A 464 -23.22 -3.52 24.12
CA GLY A 464 -24.65 -3.35 24.24
C GLY A 464 -25.38 -4.61 24.70
N LYS A 465 -26.70 -4.49 24.94
CA LYS A 465 -27.55 -5.60 25.39
C LYS A 465 -27.84 -6.68 24.33
N LYS A 466 -27.36 -6.56 23.10
CA LYS A 466 -27.60 -7.56 22.04
C LYS A 466 -26.31 -8.08 21.43
N VAL A 467 -25.26 -8.21 22.24
CA VAL A 467 -23.99 -8.85 21.87
C VAL A 467 -24.07 -10.33 22.24
N ALA A 468 -24.43 -11.17 21.27
CA ALA A 468 -24.55 -12.62 21.46
C ALA A 468 -23.26 -13.34 21.05
N ILE A 469 -22.84 -14.30 21.87
CA ILE A 469 -21.68 -15.16 21.62
C ILE A 469 -22.12 -16.63 21.56
N ASN A 470 -21.64 -17.35 20.55
CA ASN A 470 -21.82 -18.79 20.38
C ASN A 470 -20.52 -19.42 19.84
N VAL A 471 -19.66 -19.85 20.76
CA VAL A 471 -18.29 -20.28 20.46
C VAL A 471 -17.95 -21.52 21.28
N LYS A 472 -17.52 -22.61 20.65
CA LYS A 472 -16.96 -23.81 21.34
C LYS A 472 -17.78 -24.28 22.56
N GLY A 473 -19.11 -24.34 22.41
CA GLY A 473 -20.03 -24.78 23.46
C GLY A 473 -20.50 -23.68 24.42
N LEU A 474 -19.85 -22.51 24.45
CA LEU A 474 -20.34 -21.31 25.14
C LEU A 474 -21.47 -20.66 24.34
N LYS A 475 -22.59 -20.39 24.98
CA LYS A 475 -23.69 -19.56 24.47
C LYS A 475 -24.11 -18.56 25.52
N GLY A 476 -24.24 -17.30 25.17
CA GLY A 476 -24.72 -16.26 26.10
C GLY A 476 -24.67 -14.89 25.48
N HIS A 477 -24.82 -13.86 26.32
CA HIS A 477 -24.63 -12.48 25.91
C HIS A 477 -23.42 -11.88 26.62
N LEU A 478 -22.61 -11.13 25.88
CA LEU A 478 -21.48 -10.39 26.41
C LEU A 478 -21.96 -9.02 26.92
N ASP A 479 -21.36 -8.57 28.01
CA ASP A 479 -21.57 -7.26 28.62
C ASP A 479 -20.22 -6.71 29.13
N GLY A 480 -20.16 -5.42 29.44
CA GLY A 480 -19.00 -4.76 30.02
C GLY A 480 -18.31 -3.73 29.11
N THR A 481 -17.19 -3.21 29.60
CA THR A 481 -16.44 -2.12 28.99
C THR A 481 -14.95 -2.43 28.94
N LEU A 482 -14.30 -1.95 27.88
CA LEU A 482 -12.87 -2.09 27.67
C LEU A 482 -12.24 -0.76 27.26
N HIS A 483 -11.17 -0.39 27.93
CA HIS A 483 -10.34 0.74 27.59
C HIS A 483 -9.07 0.24 26.88
N ILE A 484 -8.93 0.53 25.60
CA ILE A 484 -7.91 -0.01 24.71
C ILE A 484 -6.84 1.06 24.45
N LYS A 485 -5.57 0.72 24.72
CA LYS A 485 -4.42 1.61 24.49
C LYS A 485 -3.35 0.99 23.60
N GLN A 486 -2.77 1.81 22.74
CA GLN A 486 -1.57 1.49 21.96
C GLN A 486 -0.66 2.72 21.88
N SER A 487 0.66 2.52 22.00
CA SER A 487 1.67 3.57 21.80
C SER A 487 2.84 3.05 20.95
N GLN A 488 3.29 3.82 19.95
CA GLN A 488 4.51 3.57 19.17
C GLN A 488 4.65 2.14 18.59
N GLN A 489 3.59 1.62 17.95
CA GLN A 489 3.57 0.28 17.33
C GLN A 489 3.85 -0.90 18.29
N SER A 490 3.69 -0.68 19.60
CA SER A 490 3.70 -1.76 20.61
C SER A 490 2.42 -2.61 20.55
N SER A 491 2.39 -3.69 21.34
CA SER A 491 1.19 -4.53 21.48
C SER A 491 -0.01 -3.72 21.98
N ILE A 492 -1.19 -4.00 21.41
CA ILE A 492 -2.46 -3.43 21.89
C ILE A 492 -2.74 -3.95 23.30
N ASN A 493 -2.84 -3.03 24.26
CA ASN A 493 -3.16 -3.34 25.65
C ASN A 493 -4.60 -2.93 25.96
N ALA A 494 -5.20 -3.57 26.96
CA ALA A 494 -6.56 -3.26 27.39
C ALA A 494 -6.72 -3.28 28.91
N TYR A 495 -7.68 -2.50 29.40
CA TYR A 495 -8.15 -2.45 30.78
C TYR A 495 -9.67 -2.62 30.81
N GLY A 496 -10.21 -3.18 31.88
CA GLY A 496 -11.65 -3.33 32.05
C GLY A 496 -12.09 -4.78 32.21
N GLU A 497 -13.38 -5.02 32.01
CA GLU A 497 -14.00 -6.32 32.25
C GLU A 497 -15.04 -6.60 31.17
N LEU A 498 -15.00 -7.81 30.64
CA LEU A 498 -16.10 -8.37 29.87
C LEU A 498 -16.74 -9.50 30.66
N SER A 499 -18.05 -9.53 30.74
CA SER A 499 -18.80 -10.56 31.44
C SER A 499 -19.81 -11.25 30.52
N VAL A 500 -20.13 -12.51 30.84
CA VAL A 500 -21.17 -13.28 30.14
C VAL A 500 -22.40 -13.37 31.03
N ARG A 501 -23.53 -12.86 30.53
CA ARG A 501 -24.85 -12.98 31.16
C ARG A 501 -25.71 -14.02 30.45
N ASP A 502 -26.61 -14.63 31.21
CA ASP A 502 -27.54 -15.67 30.75
C ASP A 502 -26.81 -16.79 29.99
N GLY A 503 -25.59 -17.08 30.45
CA GLY A 503 -24.65 -17.95 29.77
C GLY A 503 -24.90 -19.43 30.06
N THR A 504 -24.70 -20.26 29.05
CA THR A 504 -24.62 -21.72 29.19
C THR A 504 -23.34 -22.19 28.53
N TYR A 505 -22.71 -23.18 29.15
CA TYR A 505 -21.53 -23.85 28.60
C TYR A 505 -21.85 -25.32 28.45
N LYS A 506 -21.76 -25.82 27.22
CA LYS A 506 -22.02 -27.21 26.90
C LYS A 506 -20.72 -27.96 26.63
N ALA A 507 -20.35 -28.85 27.54
CA ALA A 507 -19.20 -29.74 27.42
C ALA A 507 -19.57 -31.16 27.83
N TYR A 508 -18.97 -32.16 27.17
CA TYR A 508 -19.18 -33.59 27.47
C TYR A 508 -20.65 -34.01 27.51
N GLY A 509 -21.48 -33.42 26.64
CA GLY A 509 -22.91 -33.69 26.58
C GLY A 509 -23.75 -33.09 27.71
N GLN A 510 -23.14 -32.29 28.60
CA GLN A 510 -23.82 -31.62 29.69
C GLN A 510 -23.91 -30.12 29.47
N ASP A 511 -25.09 -29.57 29.70
CA ASP A 511 -25.30 -28.14 29.81
C ASP A 511 -25.02 -27.69 31.26
N LEU A 512 -24.06 -26.77 31.41
CA LEU A 512 -23.72 -26.10 32.66
C LEU A 512 -24.18 -24.64 32.55
N ALA A 513 -24.90 -24.13 33.54
CA ALA A 513 -25.27 -22.72 33.61
C ALA A 513 -24.06 -21.91 34.09
N ILE A 514 -23.73 -20.82 33.40
CA ILE A 514 -22.66 -19.92 33.80
C ILE A 514 -23.18 -19.04 34.93
N GLN A 515 -22.65 -19.25 36.13
CA GLN A 515 -22.97 -18.44 37.31
C GLN A 515 -22.11 -17.17 37.34
N GLN A 516 -20.87 -17.28 36.89
CA GLN A 516 -19.93 -16.18 36.75
C GLN A 516 -19.08 -16.45 35.51
N GLY A 517 -18.92 -15.46 34.63
CA GLY A 517 -18.08 -15.60 33.45
C GLY A 517 -17.45 -14.28 33.10
N GLN A 518 -16.21 -14.06 33.55
CA GLN A 518 -15.52 -12.79 33.44
C GLN A 518 -14.19 -12.94 32.72
N LEU A 519 -13.89 -11.96 31.88
CA LEU A 519 -12.57 -11.70 31.31
C LEU A 519 -12.10 -10.35 31.86
N ILE A 520 -11.01 -10.38 32.61
CA ILE A 520 -10.47 -9.22 33.32
C ILE A 520 -9.19 -8.78 32.62
N PHE A 521 -9.16 -7.53 32.20
CA PHE A 521 -8.06 -6.91 31.49
C PHE A 521 -7.35 -5.96 32.45
N SER A 522 -6.09 -6.28 32.76
CA SER A 522 -5.29 -5.60 33.79
C SER A 522 -4.19 -4.70 33.20
N GLY A 523 -4.30 -4.27 31.94
CA GLY A 523 -3.30 -3.46 31.24
C GLY A 523 -2.25 -4.23 30.43
N GLY A 524 -2.40 -5.55 30.31
CA GLY A 524 -1.57 -6.38 29.43
C GLY A 524 -2.12 -6.47 28.00
N PRO A 525 -1.50 -7.30 27.15
CA PRO A 525 -1.98 -7.54 25.79
C PRO A 525 -3.44 -7.97 25.76
N ILE A 526 -4.24 -7.38 24.87
CA ILE A 526 -5.67 -7.68 24.73
C ILE A 526 -5.95 -9.16 24.40
N SER A 527 -4.96 -9.88 23.87
CA SER A 527 -5.06 -11.30 23.55
C SER A 527 -4.92 -12.25 24.76
N ASN A 528 -4.49 -11.76 25.93
CA ASN A 528 -4.26 -12.59 27.11
C ASN A 528 -4.85 -12.02 28.41
N PRO A 529 -6.18 -11.84 28.48
CA PRO A 529 -6.86 -11.44 29.70
C PRO A 529 -6.74 -12.52 30.79
N SER A 530 -7.03 -12.12 32.03
CA SER A 530 -7.35 -13.08 33.08
C SER A 530 -8.77 -13.61 32.86
N ILE A 531 -8.96 -14.91 33.01
CA ILE A 531 -10.26 -15.57 32.92
C ILE A 531 -10.71 -15.96 34.32
N ASN A 532 -12.00 -15.76 34.62
CA ASN A 532 -12.65 -16.26 35.82
C ASN A 532 -14.06 -16.73 35.44
N VAL A 533 -14.23 -18.04 35.25
CA VAL A 533 -15.49 -18.63 34.83
C VAL A 533 -15.89 -19.72 35.80
N ARG A 534 -17.12 -19.65 36.31
CA ARG A 534 -17.75 -20.66 37.14
C ARG A 534 -19.05 -21.10 36.47
N ALA A 535 -19.09 -22.36 36.05
CA ALA A 535 -20.26 -22.97 35.41
C ALA A 535 -20.72 -24.16 36.22
N ALA A 536 -22.02 -24.28 36.48
CA ALA A 536 -22.57 -25.25 37.41
C ALA A 536 -23.86 -25.89 36.91
N LYS A 537 -24.15 -27.06 37.45
CA LYS A 537 -25.39 -27.79 37.25
C LYS A 537 -25.86 -28.36 38.58
N LYS A 538 -27.13 -28.11 38.90
CA LYS A 538 -27.80 -28.75 40.02
C LYS A 538 -28.27 -30.14 39.60
N ILE A 539 -27.93 -31.15 40.41
CA ILE A 539 -28.36 -32.53 40.21
C ILE A 539 -29.11 -33.02 41.44
N ASN A 540 -30.12 -33.86 41.20
CA ASN A 540 -30.83 -34.58 42.26
C ASN A 540 -30.15 -35.94 42.44
N THR A 541 -29.82 -36.28 43.68
CA THR A 541 -29.04 -37.48 44.03
C THR A 541 -29.92 -38.49 44.75
N THR A 542 -30.18 -39.62 44.10
CA THR A 542 -30.90 -40.77 44.69
C THR A 542 -30.18 -42.06 44.32
N PRO A 543 -29.68 -42.86 45.29
CA PRO A 543 -29.70 -42.65 46.76
C PRO A 543 -28.81 -41.48 47.23
N THR A 544 -28.98 -41.02 48.47
CA THR A 544 -28.25 -39.86 49.04
C THR A 544 -26.89 -40.22 49.66
N THR A 545 -26.62 -41.52 49.83
CA THR A 545 -25.36 -42.06 50.36
C THR A 545 -24.62 -42.88 49.30
N PHE A 546 -23.34 -42.59 49.10
CA PHE A 546 -22.46 -43.40 48.25
C PHE A 546 -21.10 -43.59 48.91
N SER A 547 -20.45 -44.72 48.62
CA SER A 547 -19.05 -44.93 48.95
C SER A 547 -18.17 -44.22 47.92
N SER A 548 -17.21 -43.40 48.33
CA SER A 548 -16.31 -42.61 47.46
C SER A 548 -14.86 -42.70 47.97
N SER A 549 -13.87 -42.53 47.08
CA SER A 549 -12.46 -42.40 47.46
C SER A 549 -12.01 -40.94 47.40
N SER A 550 -11.16 -40.54 48.34
CA SER A 550 -10.50 -39.23 48.33
C SER A 550 -9.38 -39.12 47.27
N GLN A 551 -8.98 -40.24 46.69
CA GLN A 551 -7.93 -40.32 45.66
C GLN A 551 -8.53 -40.50 44.26
N LEU A 552 -8.05 -39.70 43.30
CA LEU A 552 -8.45 -39.78 41.89
C LEU A 552 -8.17 -41.17 41.32
N LEU A 553 -9.23 -41.86 40.88
CA LEU A 553 -9.19 -43.18 40.24
C LEU A 553 -8.65 -44.31 41.15
N ASP A 554 -8.83 -44.19 42.47
CA ASP A 554 -8.55 -45.27 43.41
C ASP A 554 -9.81 -46.14 43.62
N PHE A 555 -9.77 -47.33 43.05
CA PHE A 555 -10.86 -48.31 43.09
C PHE A 555 -10.67 -49.37 44.19
N ASN A 556 -9.69 -49.20 45.06
CA ASN A 556 -9.49 -50.15 46.16
C ASN A 556 -10.62 -50.02 47.17
N SER A 557 -11.34 -51.12 47.40
CA SER A 557 -12.48 -51.18 48.32
C SER A 557 -12.12 -50.80 49.76
N THR A 558 -10.84 -50.87 50.14
CA THR A 558 -10.37 -50.47 51.49
C THR A 558 -10.27 -48.96 51.68
N ASN A 559 -10.26 -48.17 50.60
CA ASN A 559 -10.07 -46.73 50.63
C ASN A 559 -11.38 -45.95 50.40
N LEU A 560 -12.51 -46.66 50.41
CA LEU A 560 -13.84 -46.08 50.19
C LEU A 560 -14.46 -45.62 51.52
N GLN A 561 -14.98 -44.39 51.54
CA GLN A 561 -15.74 -43.83 52.66
C GLN A 561 -17.18 -43.56 52.25
N ASN A 562 -18.13 -43.88 53.13
CA ASN A 562 -19.55 -43.56 52.91
C ASN A 562 -19.79 -42.08 53.20
N ILE A 563 -20.28 -41.35 52.21
CA ILE A 563 -20.55 -39.92 52.31
C ILE A 563 -22.04 -39.70 51.97
N ASN A 564 -22.72 -38.92 52.80
CA ASN A 564 -24.10 -38.47 52.58
C ASN A 564 -24.07 -37.09 51.92
N TYR A 565 -24.62 -36.98 50.72
CA TYR A 565 -24.57 -35.76 49.89
C TYR A 565 -25.89 -34.96 49.93
N GLY A 566 -26.91 -35.44 50.64
CA GLY A 566 -28.26 -34.86 50.61
C GLY A 566 -29.02 -35.17 49.32
N GLU A 567 -30.22 -34.58 49.18
CA GLU A 567 -31.12 -34.82 48.04
C GLU A 567 -30.72 -34.05 46.77
N THR A 568 -30.03 -32.92 46.93
CA THR A 568 -29.58 -32.08 45.81
C THR A 568 -28.16 -31.59 46.03
N MET A 569 -27.35 -31.62 44.97
CA MET A 569 -25.97 -31.16 44.97
C MET A 569 -25.69 -30.32 43.72
N THR A 570 -24.87 -29.29 43.86
CA THR A 570 -24.40 -28.50 42.72
C THR A 570 -23.00 -28.96 42.34
N LEU A 571 -22.81 -29.31 41.07
CA LEU A 571 -21.53 -29.68 40.51
C LEU A 571 -21.13 -28.70 39.43
N GLY A 572 -19.85 -28.35 39.36
CA GLY A 572 -19.42 -27.38 38.38
C GLY A 572 -17.94 -27.43 38.03
N VAL A 573 -17.62 -26.58 37.06
CA VAL A 573 -16.27 -26.32 36.56
C VAL A 573 -15.93 -24.88 36.87
N GLU A 574 -14.74 -24.67 37.40
CA GLU A 574 -14.14 -23.36 37.62
C GLU A 574 -12.89 -23.24 36.75
N VAL A 575 -12.78 -22.13 36.02
CA VAL A 575 -11.64 -21.82 35.14
C VAL A 575 -11.09 -20.47 35.55
N THR A 576 -9.84 -20.46 36.01
CA THR A 576 -9.14 -19.27 36.49
C THR A 576 -7.78 -19.09 35.81
N GLY A 577 -7.13 -17.95 36.00
CA GLY A 577 -5.77 -17.70 35.50
C GLY A 577 -5.74 -16.88 34.22
N ARG A 578 -4.69 -17.03 33.39
CA ARG A 578 -4.53 -16.29 32.13
C ARG A 578 -5.11 -17.10 30.98
N LEU A 579 -5.69 -16.45 29.96
CA LEU A 579 -6.31 -17.14 28.82
C LEU A 579 -5.34 -18.08 28.09
N THR A 580 -4.05 -17.74 28.03
CA THR A 580 -3.02 -18.62 27.42
C THR A 580 -2.59 -19.80 28.30
N ARG A 581 -2.87 -19.75 29.60
CA ARG A 581 -2.54 -20.80 30.59
C ARG A 581 -3.65 -20.93 31.63
N PRO A 582 -4.86 -21.37 31.24
CA PRO A 582 -5.97 -21.48 32.17
C PRO A 582 -5.74 -22.61 33.17
N LYS A 583 -6.17 -22.41 34.41
CA LYS A 583 -6.26 -23.44 35.45
C LYS A 583 -7.71 -23.88 35.53
N ILE A 584 -7.95 -25.16 35.32
CA ILE A 584 -9.29 -25.76 35.37
C ILE A 584 -9.40 -26.59 36.64
N GLN A 585 -10.47 -26.38 37.41
CA GLN A 585 -10.78 -27.14 38.62
C GLN A 585 -12.25 -27.53 38.62
N LEU A 586 -12.55 -28.65 39.26
CA LEU A 586 -13.92 -29.10 39.48
C LEU A 586 -14.35 -28.78 40.92
N PHE A 587 -15.60 -28.38 41.12
CA PHE A 587 -16.15 -28.09 42.44
C PHE A 587 -17.50 -28.78 42.68
N SER A 588 -17.81 -28.98 43.95
CA SER A 588 -19.12 -29.42 44.43
C SER A 588 -19.58 -28.52 45.57
N GLU A 589 -20.89 -28.31 45.67
CA GLU A 589 -21.53 -27.70 46.83
C GLU A 589 -22.61 -28.67 47.34
N PRO A 590 -22.44 -29.28 48.53
CA PRO A 590 -21.32 -29.12 49.48
C PRO A 590 -19.98 -29.71 48.96
N ALA A 591 -18.85 -29.17 49.43
CA ALA A 591 -17.49 -29.51 48.96
C ALA A 591 -16.95 -30.83 49.54
N VAL A 592 -17.70 -31.91 49.31
CA VAL A 592 -17.45 -33.25 49.89
C VAL A 592 -16.99 -34.28 48.85
N LEU A 593 -17.01 -33.94 47.56
CA LEU A 593 -16.59 -34.85 46.49
C LEU A 593 -15.14 -34.64 46.06
N SER A 594 -14.48 -35.74 45.72
CA SER A 594 -13.22 -35.73 44.99
C SER A 594 -13.43 -35.21 43.55
N GLN A 595 -12.38 -34.68 42.91
CA GLN A 595 -12.49 -34.25 41.50
C GLN A 595 -12.91 -35.38 40.56
N ALA A 596 -12.52 -36.63 40.87
CA ALA A 596 -12.94 -37.81 40.10
C ALA A 596 -14.45 -38.02 40.18
N ASP A 597 -15.00 -37.91 41.38
CA ASP A 597 -16.43 -38.12 41.59
C ASP A 597 -17.26 -36.94 41.08
N ILE A 598 -16.76 -35.70 41.18
CA ILE A 598 -17.42 -34.54 40.54
C ILE A 598 -17.53 -34.78 39.03
N LEU A 599 -16.43 -35.17 38.39
CA LEU A 599 -16.42 -35.46 36.96
C LEU A 599 -17.33 -36.65 36.62
N SER A 600 -17.28 -37.72 37.41
CA SER A 600 -18.11 -38.91 37.21
C SER A 600 -19.59 -38.61 37.39
N MET A 601 -19.96 -37.80 38.36
CA MET A 601 -21.33 -37.38 38.57
C MET A 601 -21.81 -36.42 37.47
N LEU A 602 -20.95 -35.55 36.94
CA LEU A 602 -21.26 -34.71 35.78
C LEU A 602 -21.48 -35.54 34.51
N VAL A 603 -20.58 -36.48 34.21
CA VAL A 603 -20.59 -37.24 32.94
C VAL A 603 -21.49 -38.48 33.00
N LEU A 604 -21.35 -39.29 34.06
CA LEU A 604 -22.00 -40.61 34.21
C LEU A 604 -23.20 -40.60 35.16
N ARG A 605 -23.43 -39.51 35.91
CA ARG A 605 -24.44 -39.41 36.98
C ARG A 605 -24.31 -40.46 38.08
N ARG A 606 -23.11 -40.99 38.28
CA ARG A 606 -22.75 -41.94 39.35
C ARG A 606 -21.32 -41.69 39.81
N PRO A 607 -20.96 -42.06 41.06
CA PRO A 607 -19.59 -41.93 41.56
C PRO A 607 -18.56 -42.70 40.73
N ALA A 608 -17.29 -42.29 40.79
CA ALA A 608 -16.23 -42.83 39.94
C ALA A 608 -15.99 -44.33 40.19
N ASN A 609 -16.09 -44.78 41.45
CA ASN A 609 -15.94 -46.19 41.81
C ASN A 609 -17.07 -47.10 41.31
N GLN A 610 -18.20 -46.52 40.89
CA GLN A 610 -19.33 -47.23 40.27
C GLN A 610 -19.29 -47.13 38.73
N ALA A 611 -18.23 -46.56 38.16
CA ALA A 611 -18.06 -46.51 36.73
C ALA A 611 -17.81 -47.93 36.18
N ASN A 612 -18.71 -48.38 35.28
CA ASN A 612 -18.47 -49.58 34.49
C ASN A 612 -17.30 -49.35 33.50
N LYS A 613 -16.82 -50.39 32.83
CA LYS A 613 -15.68 -50.31 31.90
C LYS A 613 -15.80 -49.16 30.87
N ALA A 614 -16.98 -48.94 30.32
CA ALA A 614 -17.25 -47.83 29.38
C ALA A 614 -17.25 -46.45 30.08
N GLY A 615 -17.79 -46.37 31.30
CA GLY A 615 -17.77 -45.14 32.10
C GLY A 615 -16.36 -44.74 32.53
N GLY A 616 -15.52 -45.70 32.95
CA GLY A 616 -14.12 -45.45 33.29
C GLY A 616 -13.30 -44.92 32.11
N GLN A 617 -13.61 -45.36 30.89
CA GLN A 617 -13.01 -44.85 29.66
C GLN A 617 -13.39 -43.38 29.39
N LEU A 618 -14.66 -43.03 29.54
CA LEU A 618 -15.13 -41.64 29.39
C LEU A 618 -14.50 -40.72 30.44
N LEU A 619 -14.32 -41.21 31.68
CA LEU A 619 -13.66 -40.46 32.75
C LEU A 619 -12.19 -40.23 32.45
N LEU A 620 -11.47 -41.25 31.97
CA LEU A 620 -10.07 -41.12 31.62
C LEU A 620 -9.87 -40.10 30.48
N ALA A 621 -10.72 -40.14 29.46
CA ALA A 621 -10.70 -39.19 28.35
C ALA A 621 -10.90 -37.74 28.83
N ALA A 622 -11.86 -37.52 29.73
CA ALA A 622 -12.16 -36.20 30.28
C ALA A 622 -11.08 -35.68 31.25
N ILE A 623 -10.43 -36.55 32.05
CA ILE A 623 -9.32 -36.16 32.93
C ILE A 623 -8.10 -35.73 32.10
N SER A 624 -7.79 -36.46 31.03
CA SER A 624 -6.67 -36.18 30.15
C SER A 624 -6.86 -34.88 29.35
N SER A 625 -8.06 -34.57 28.86
CA SER A 625 -8.33 -33.33 28.12
C SER A 625 -8.31 -32.08 29.01
N MET A 626 -8.68 -32.22 30.28
CA MET A 626 -8.67 -31.11 31.25
C MET A 626 -7.32 -30.94 31.95
N ASN A 627 -6.33 -31.79 31.66
CA ASN A 627 -5.04 -31.86 32.35
C ASN A 627 -5.17 -31.96 33.89
N LEU A 628 -6.24 -32.59 34.38
CA LEU A 628 -6.57 -32.72 35.80
C LEU A 628 -5.70 -33.75 36.55
N GLY A 629 -4.89 -34.51 35.82
CA GLY A 629 -4.26 -35.74 36.32
C GLY A 629 -2.82 -35.94 35.86
N SER A 630 -1.95 -34.92 35.96
CA SER A 630 -0.50 -35.03 35.69
C SER A 630 0.27 -36.00 36.60
N ASN A 631 -0.43 -36.82 37.40
CA ASN A 631 0.13 -37.83 38.29
C ASN A 631 0.02 -39.23 37.69
N THR A 632 0.97 -40.09 38.06
CA THR A 632 1.25 -41.45 37.54
C THR A 632 0.09 -42.47 37.53
N ASN A 633 -1.05 -42.15 38.16
CA ASN A 633 -2.19 -43.07 38.29
C ASN A 633 -3.05 -43.17 37.01
N SER A 634 -3.10 -42.12 36.19
CA SER A 634 -3.80 -42.15 34.89
C SER A 634 -3.13 -43.08 33.87
N LEU A 635 -1.79 -43.10 33.86
CA LEU A 635 -0.97 -44.00 33.04
C LEU A 635 -1.10 -45.46 33.49
N LYS A 636 -1.17 -45.72 34.81
CA LYS A 636 -1.39 -47.06 35.36
C LYS A 636 -2.77 -47.63 35.00
N LEU A 637 -3.81 -46.80 35.03
CA LEU A 637 -5.15 -47.22 34.58
C LEU A 637 -5.16 -47.51 33.07
N LEU A 638 -4.46 -46.71 32.26
CA LEU A 638 -4.34 -46.93 30.81
C LEU A 638 -3.64 -48.27 30.50
N GLU A 639 -2.56 -48.60 31.22
CA GLU A 639 -1.88 -49.89 31.10
C GLU A 639 -2.75 -51.07 31.55
N GLN A 640 -3.46 -50.95 32.68
CA GLN A 640 -4.37 -51.99 33.16
C GLN A 640 -5.54 -52.23 32.20
N LEU A 641 -6.13 -51.17 31.65
CA LEU A 641 -7.21 -51.28 30.65
C LEU A 641 -6.70 -51.91 29.35
N LYS A 642 -5.50 -51.55 28.90
CA LYS A 642 -4.86 -52.14 27.73
C LYS A 642 -4.59 -53.64 27.91
N GLN A 643 -4.09 -54.05 29.07
CA GLN A 643 -3.81 -55.44 29.40
C GLN A 643 -5.09 -56.30 29.55
N THR A 644 -6.16 -55.72 30.11
CA THR A 644 -7.41 -56.47 30.37
C THR A 644 -8.35 -56.52 29.17
N ALA A 645 -8.34 -55.49 28.31
CA ALA A 645 -9.25 -55.40 27.16
C ALA A 645 -8.63 -55.88 25.83
N GLY A 646 -7.29 -55.94 25.74
CA GLY A 646 -6.60 -56.21 24.47
C GLY A 646 -6.89 -55.14 23.39
N ILE A 647 -7.29 -53.96 23.83
CA ILE A 647 -7.63 -52.78 23.03
C ILE A 647 -6.66 -51.67 23.46
N ASP A 648 -6.08 -51.00 22.49
CA ASP A 648 -5.20 -49.85 22.68
C ASP A 648 -6.05 -48.60 22.89
N PHE A 649 -5.76 -47.86 23.95
CA PHE A 649 -6.42 -46.60 24.25
C PHE A 649 -5.37 -45.50 24.29
N ASN A 650 -5.62 -44.39 23.61
CA ASN A 650 -4.73 -43.25 23.63
C ASN A 650 -5.52 -41.94 23.54
N VAL A 651 -4.93 -40.83 23.96
CA VAL A 651 -5.47 -39.49 23.75
C VAL A 651 -4.53 -38.77 22.80
N GLN A 652 -5.07 -38.26 21.69
CA GLN A 652 -4.29 -37.59 20.65
C GLN A 652 -4.84 -36.19 20.40
N THR A 653 -3.93 -35.22 20.37
CA THR A 653 -4.23 -33.86 19.91
C THR A 653 -3.92 -33.77 18.42
N ASN A 654 -4.91 -33.44 17.61
CA ASN A 654 -4.76 -33.24 16.17
C ASN A 654 -4.79 -31.75 15.86
N THR A 655 -3.78 -31.26 15.13
CA THR A 655 -3.73 -29.87 14.69
C THR A 655 -4.37 -29.73 13.30
N ASN A 656 -5.38 -28.89 13.25
CA ASN A 656 -6.19 -28.61 12.07
C ASN A 656 -5.81 -27.23 11.52
N TYR A 657 -5.41 -27.17 10.26
CA TYR A 657 -4.99 -25.92 9.62
C TYR A 657 -6.05 -25.42 8.64
N ASN A 658 -6.37 -24.14 8.74
CA ASN A 658 -7.24 -23.45 7.83
C ASN A 658 -6.42 -22.67 6.79
N GLN A 659 -6.49 -23.09 5.53
CA GLN A 659 -5.78 -22.45 4.42
C GLN A 659 -6.35 -21.06 4.05
N ILE A 660 -7.61 -20.78 4.37
CA ILE A 660 -8.29 -19.51 4.06
C ILE A 660 -7.91 -18.44 5.09
N THR A 661 -7.92 -18.80 6.38
CA THR A 661 -7.60 -17.87 7.48
C THR A 661 -6.13 -17.92 7.89
N ASN A 662 -5.37 -18.89 7.40
CA ASN A 662 -3.98 -19.14 7.79
C ASN A 662 -3.81 -19.36 9.31
N THR A 663 -4.79 -19.99 9.95
CA THR A 663 -4.79 -20.25 11.40
C THR A 663 -4.85 -21.75 11.68
N SER A 664 -4.07 -22.19 12.67
CA SER A 664 -4.12 -23.56 13.20
C SER A 664 -5.04 -23.64 14.42
N SER A 665 -5.73 -24.77 14.58
CA SER A 665 -6.60 -25.07 15.71
C SER A 665 -6.37 -26.50 16.19
N ASP A 666 -6.24 -26.67 17.50
CA ASP A 666 -6.00 -27.98 18.10
C ASP A 666 -7.33 -28.62 18.51
N THR A 667 -7.48 -29.91 18.21
CA THR A 667 -8.63 -30.74 18.59
C THR A 667 -8.13 -31.94 19.39
N THR A 668 -8.83 -32.32 20.45
CA THR A 668 -8.42 -33.46 21.30
C THR A 668 -9.39 -34.60 21.08
N SER A 669 -8.85 -35.78 20.77
CA SER A 669 -9.63 -36.99 20.48
C SER A 669 -9.20 -38.16 21.34
N LEU A 670 -10.16 -38.99 21.75
CA LEU A 670 -9.90 -40.30 22.34
C LEU A 670 -9.76 -41.32 21.21
N VAL A 671 -8.60 -41.97 21.13
CA VAL A 671 -8.30 -43.02 20.16
C VAL A 671 -8.55 -44.37 20.82
N VAL A 672 -9.48 -45.14 20.24
CA VAL A 672 -9.74 -46.53 20.61
C VAL A 672 -9.29 -47.41 19.45
N GLY A 673 -8.28 -48.25 19.64
CA GLY A 673 -7.71 -49.05 18.56
C GLY A 673 -7.47 -50.50 18.92
N LYS A 674 -7.46 -51.37 17.92
CA LYS A 674 -7.14 -52.78 18.05
C LYS A 674 -6.29 -53.25 16.89
N SER A 675 -5.20 -53.94 17.21
CA SER A 675 -4.43 -54.70 16.24
C SER A 675 -5.23 -55.93 15.82
N LEU A 676 -5.74 -55.94 14.59
CA LEU A 676 -6.44 -57.08 14.00
C LEU A 676 -5.45 -58.16 13.52
N SER A 677 -4.22 -57.75 13.18
CA SER A 677 -3.09 -58.65 12.89
C SER A 677 -1.76 -57.95 13.21
N LYS A 678 -0.62 -58.64 12.99
CA LYS A 678 0.72 -58.03 13.08
C LYS A 678 0.92 -56.86 12.10
N ARG A 679 0.07 -56.73 11.08
CA ARG A 679 0.18 -55.70 10.03
C ARG A 679 -1.06 -54.83 9.89
N LEU A 680 -2.17 -55.16 10.54
CA LEU A 680 -3.45 -54.44 10.37
C LEU A 680 -3.90 -53.87 11.72
N TYR A 681 -4.06 -52.56 11.77
CA TYR A 681 -4.51 -51.82 12.95
C TYR A 681 -5.76 -51.02 12.60
N LEU A 682 -6.82 -51.20 13.37
CA LEU A 682 -8.06 -50.44 13.26
C LEU A 682 -8.14 -49.51 14.47
N SER A 683 -8.40 -48.23 14.25
CA SER A 683 -8.69 -47.27 15.32
C SER A 683 -9.90 -46.42 15.02
N TYR A 684 -10.58 -45.98 16.07
CA TYR A 684 -11.70 -45.08 16.04
C TYR A 684 -11.40 -43.92 16.97
N ASN A 685 -11.29 -42.73 16.39
CA ASN A 685 -11.02 -41.48 17.10
C ASN A 685 -12.36 -40.82 17.39
N ILE A 686 -12.64 -40.61 18.67
CA ILE A 686 -13.85 -39.95 19.15
C ILE A 686 -13.48 -38.53 19.55
N GLY A 687 -14.07 -37.54 18.89
CA GLY A 687 -13.89 -36.14 19.23
C GLY A 687 -14.44 -35.83 20.63
N LEU A 688 -13.71 -35.08 21.45
CA LEU A 688 -14.14 -34.76 22.82
C LEU A 688 -14.85 -33.41 22.95
N SER A 689 -14.79 -32.55 21.92
CA SER A 689 -15.64 -31.36 21.76
C SER A 689 -16.75 -31.62 20.74
N GLN A 690 -17.89 -30.91 20.85
CA GLN A 690 -18.99 -30.95 19.86
C GLN A 690 -18.57 -30.55 18.44
N THR A 691 -17.42 -29.88 18.34
CA THR A 691 -16.82 -29.41 17.10
C THR A 691 -15.91 -30.43 16.44
N ASP A 692 -15.57 -31.51 17.13
CA ASP A 692 -14.54 -32.45 16.72
C ASP A 692 -15.21 -33.63 15.98
N THR A 693 -14.69 -33.98 14.80
CA THR A 693 -15.22 -35.08 13.99
C THR A 693 -14.72 -36.42 14.49
N ASN A 694 -15.62 -37.41 14.53
CA ASN A 694 -15.21 -38.79 14.73
C ASN A 694 -14.50 -39.32 13.47
N MET A 695 -13.45 -40.12 13.64
CA MET A 695 -12.67 -40.64 12.51
C MET A 695 -12.33 -42.12 12.72
N LEU A 696 -12.80 -42.97 11.80
CA LEU A 696 -12.36 -44.35 11.68
C LEU A 696 -11.08 -44.41 10.84
N THR A 697 -10.05 -45.08 11.35
CA THR A 697 -8.76 -45.24 10.68
C THR A 697 -8.40 -46.72 10.57
N LEU A 698 -8.07 -47.18 9.37
CA LEU A 698 -7.52 -48.49 9.12
C LEU A 698 -6.11 -48.34 8.58
N ARG A 699 -5.12 -48.82 9.32
CA ARG A 699 -3.71 -48.80 8.92
C ARG A 699 -3.20 -50.19 8.62
N TYR A 700 -2.70 -50.38 7.39
CA TYR A 700 -2.07 -51.62 6.94
C TYR A 700 -0.58 -51.41 6.66
N LEU A 701 0.27 -52.15 7.37
CA LEU A 701 1.71 -52.19 7.19
C LEU A 701 2.04 -53.08 5.98
N LEU A 702 2.45 -52.46 4.87
CA LEU A 702 2.94 -53.19 3.69
C LEU A 702 4.27 -53.87 4.01
N ASN A 703 5.18 -53.13 4.66
CA ASN A 703 6.44 -53.62 5.18
C ASN A 703 6.92 -52.72 6.35
N ARG A 704 8.16 -52.92 6.83
CA ARG A 704 8.73 -52.14 7.94
C ARG A 704 8.93 -50.64 7.66
N PHE A 705 8.79 -50.22 6.41
CA PHE A 705 8.99 -48.83 5.97
C PHE A 705 7.72 -48.20 5.41
N PHE A 706 6.85 -48.98 4.77
CA PHE A 706 5.68 -48.46 4.08
C PHE A 706 4.38 -48.95 4.73
N SER A 707 3.41 -48.04 4.85
CA SER A 707 2.07 -48.36 5.30
C SER A 707 1.02 -47.58 4.53
N ILE A 708 -0.16 -48.15 4.41
CA ILE A 708 -1.35 -47.51 3.86
C ILE A 708 -2.26 -47.19 5.03
N GLN A 709 -2.77 -45.98 5.10
CA GLN A 709 -3.74 -45.55 6.07
C GLN A 709 -4.99 -45.09 5.34
N ILE A 710 -6.14 -45.66 5.70
CA ILE A 710 -7.44 -45.22 5.20
C ILE A 710 -8.14 -44.57 6.38
N SER A 711 -8.53 -43.32 6.24
CA SER A 711 -9.29 -42.58 7.26
C SER A 711 -10.64 -42.16 6.70
N ASN A 712 -11.68 -42.30 7.51
CA ASN A 712 -13.04 -41.93 7.15
C ASN A 712 -13.67 -41.20 8.34
N SER A 713 -14.30 -40.07 8.07
CA SER A 713 -15.03 -39.25 9.02
C SER A 713 -16.36 -38.82 8.40
N ASP A 714 -17.24 -38.22 9.19
CA ASP A 714 -18.56 -37.75 8.76
C ASP A 714 -18.50 -36.71 7.61
N THR A 715 -17.32 -36.15 7.35
CA THR A 715 -17.11 -35.02 6.42
C THR A 715 -16.02 -35.26 5.38
N SER A 716 -15.15 -36.26 5.57
CA SER A 716 -14.04 -36.53 4.66
C SER A 716 -13.57 -37.99 4.70
N SER A 717 -13.07 -38.48 3.58
CA SER A 717 -12.39 -39.77 3.46
C SER A 717 -11.04 -39.56 2.78
N ALA A 718 -9.99 -40.16 3.32
CA ALA A 718 -8.64 -40.05 2.79
C ALA A 718 -7.93 -41.40 2.77
N ILE A 719 -6.97 -41.53 1.85
CA ILE A 719 -6.05 -42.66 1.77
C ILE A 719 -4.64 -42.09 1.72
N ASP A 720 -3.86 -42.36 2.76
CA ASP A 720 -2.47 -41.92 2.90
C ASP A 720 -1.51 -43.10 2.65
N PHE A 721 -0.44 -42.83 1.91
CA PHE A 721 0.72 -43.72 1.82
C PHE A 721 1.85 -43.15 2.68
N LEU A 722 2.17 -43.85 3.76
CA LEU A 722 3.10 -43.38 4.78
C LEU A 722 4.42 -44.14 4.68
N TYR A 723 5.53 -43.40 4.68
CA TYR A 723 6.88 -43.93 4.78
C TYR A 723 7.47 -43.62 6.16
N THR A 724 7.91 -44.63 6.90
CA THR A 724 8.55 -44.50 8.22
C THR A 724 9.97 -45.02 8.15
N SER A 725 10.94 -44.18 8.50
CA SER A 725 12.35 -44.55 8.57
C SER A 725 12.89 -44.29 9.97
N ASN A 726 13.18 -45.34 10.73
CA ASN A 726 13.84 -45.24 12.03
C ASN A 726 15.33 -44.93 11.84
N LYS A 727 15.67 -43.64 11.69
CA LYS A 727 17.06 -43.19 11.76
C LYS A 727 17.43 -43.12 13.24
N LYS A 728 18.30 -44.03 13.72
CA LYS A 728 18.97 -43.84 15.03
C LYS A 728 19.78 -42.56 14.93
N ILE A 729 19.26 -41.46 15.47
CA ILE A 729 20.03 -40.23 15.67
C ILE A 729 21.08 -40.59 16.72
N LYS A 730 22.32 -40.82 16.28
CA LYS A 730 23.48 -40.73 17.17
C LYS A 730 23.44 -39.31 17.73
N LYS A 731 23.14 -39.17 19.02
CA LYS A 731 23.35 -37.92 19.75
C LYS A 731 24.81 -37.54 19.60
N GLY A 732 25.10 -36.60 18.70
CA GLY A 732 26.34 -35.85 18.73
C GLY A 732 26.33 -35.01 20.00
N LYS A 733 27.37 -35.15 20.82
CA LYS A 733 27.69 -34.17 21.85
C LYS A 733 27.97 -32.85 21.14
N TYR A 734 27.13 -31.84 21.39
CA TYR A 734 27.49 -30.43 21.32
C TYR A 734 26.86 -29.74 22.52
#